data_AF-A0A971IEL6-F1
#
_entry.id   AF-A0A971IEL6-F1
#
_cell.length_a   1.000
_cell.length_b   1.000
_cell.length_c   1.000
_cell.angle_alpha   90.00
_cell.angle_beta   90.00
_cell.angle_gamma   90.00
#
_symmetry.space_group_name_H-M   'P 1'
#
loop_
_entity.id
_entity.type
_entity.pdbx_description
1 polymer ?
#
loop_
_entity_poly.entity_id
_entity_poly.type
_entity_poly.pdbx_seq_one_letter_code
_entity_poly.pdbx_strand_id
1 'polypeptide(L)'
;MWVALVTFALFQLPADADAAAGSVLLAPDVGLFDQFGYAPEYTRNVPAFDQDGRAYLRSRSSSGNRTSYVHTLVDGAWVRLDFLAALRAAYPTFAETVGGGGLRSDGLVFDREDRAYNPITVRLRDGSTRNALLVSWDHCRTWTVFKLPAGTFVTERRVGHNEIDGPPFLALWRRSGPPDVAGSQTNTLWVTQPRLEGRRLVLPPLVRVTDRCLGLSRDSGGASFAVTRAGTTWFVWSEAAARGGHGTPHYISSYDHAAGTTSRPLRLAVTPRRSDPHNKPGICLDTAGHLHVIAGGHGSPALYTRSLEPLSAALGWTAPTPVVSTGWVPAKDPTTQEGRQTYPAFVCDGRDVLHLVTRQWRRGVDDLHEGRGYGALVHQSCASQGAWTEPSVVVAGAHPGYAIFFHKLALDAEDRLFLSCSYQGGPGLTEDRALRSSLAVLGRTLLRPGKYRRRMLLVSDDAGASWRFAADADLDAPGRHARRALPAAAAERGDERVAAAPPDVGWEWVNPLPQGNQFTGMALAGRRFGWAVGTHGTVVRTTDAGLSWATQSVPTTADLFGVAAADARRAWIVGSSGEILRTTDGGRNWTPAPSGTTRDLFAVVAVSSRVVWAAGDRGTLLRSRDGGRTWVRRSSSTSRPLYGVAFAGRHGLICGEAGVLLSTHDNGLRWKGRRSLCSVRLFAVALCKDGRAAAVGEGGALVLSTDRGRTWRSVRTGIGETLRAVRLLPKGRAWAGGERTVLVRRPGRKGWRAARLPTPGPCGALAVARPDVVLAGGAGGALCR
;
A
#
# COMPACT_ATOMS: atom_id res chain seq x y z
N MET A 1 23.31 42.69 31.92
CA MET A 1 21.88 42.68 32.28
C MET A 1 21.23 43.88 31.60
N TRP A 2 20.81 43.72 30.35
CA TRP A 2 20.02 44.69 29.59
C TRP A 2 19.07 43.87 28.72
N VAL A 3 17.78 44.10 28.92
CA VAL A 3 16.66 43.38 28.31
C VAL A 3 15.92 44.37 27.40
N ALA A 4 15.41 43.80 26.30
CA ALA A 4 14.39 44.33 25.39
C ALA A 4 14.79 45.51 24.48
N LEU A 5 15.03 45.19 23.21
CA LEU A 5 14.29 45.72 22.05
C LEU A 5 14.94 45.20 20.76
N VAL A 6 14.49 44.04 20.28
CA VAL A 6 14.54 43.73 18.85
C VAL A 6 13.15 43.29 18.45
N THR A 7 12.47 44.22 17.82
CA THR A 7 11.15 44.12 17.23
C THR A 7 11.10 42.92 16.29
N PHE A 8 10.14 42.03 16.53
CA PHE A 8 9.72 40.96 15.62
C PHE A 8 9.24 41.59 14.31
N ALA A 9 10.14 41.74 13.34
CA ALA A 9 9.76 41.86 11.95
C ALA A 9 9.37 40.46 11.48
N LEU A 10 8.07 40.16 11.60
CA LEU A 10 7.39 39.11 10.85
C LEU A 10 7.59 39.38 9.36
N PHE A 11 8.71 38.93 8.80
CA PHE A 11 8.74 38.57 7.39
C PHE A 11 7.88 37.31 7.27
N GLN A 12 6.58 37.51 7.02
CA GLN A 12 5.81 36.52 6.30
C GLN A 12 6.46 36.37 4.92
N LEU A 13 7.42 35.46 4.83
CA LEU A 13 7.78 34.86 3.56
C LEU A 13 6.54 34.09 3.08
N PRO A 14 6.10 34.25 1.82
CA PRO A 14 4.93 33.56 1.34
C PRO A 14 5.12 32.05 1.52
N ALA A 15 4.09 31.37 2.04
CA ALA A 15 4.00 29.91 2.06
C ALA A 15 3.94 29.29 0.64
N ASP A 16 3.95 30.14 -0.38
CA ASP A 16 4.02 29.81 -1.79
C ASP A 16 5.37 30.32 -2.34
N ALA A 17 6.46 29.68 -1.95
CA ALA A 17 7.63 29.68 -2.82
C ALA A 17 7.27 28.75 -3.98
N ASP A 18 6.66 29.35 -5.01
CA ASP A 18 6.47 28.77 -6.32
C ASP A 18 7.74 28.01 -6.72
N ALA A 19 7.69 26.68 -6.60
CA ALA A 19 8.43 25.80 -7.48
C ALA A 19 7.76 25.93 -8.87
N ALA A 20 7.88 27.12 -9.45
CA ALA A 20 7.59 27.35 -10.85
C ALA A 20 8.47 26.38 -11.63
N ALA A 21 7.82 25.41 -12.26
CA ALA A 21 8.33 24.50 -13.28
C ALA A 21 9.86 24.27 -13.32
N GLY A 22 10.31 23.15 -12.76
CA GLY A 22 11.56 22.49 -13.20
C GLY A 22 12.69 22.50 -12.16
N SER A 23 13.09 21.29 -11.73
CA SER A 23 14.30 20.98 -10.97
C SER A 23 14.45 21.56 -9.54
N VAL A 24 14.85 20.71 -8.59
CA VAL A 24 15.32 21.13 -7.27
C VAL A 24 16.81 21.48 -7.34
N LEU A 25 17.15 22.77 -7.28
CA LEU A 25 18.53 23.25 -7.24
C LEU A 25 19.00 23.49 -5.80
N LEU A 26 19.95 22.70 -5.32
CA LEU A 26 20.48 22.85 -3.96
C LEU A 26 21.47 24.01 -3.87
N ALA A 27 21.44 24.76 -2.75
CA ALA A 27 22.45 25.78 -2.46
C ALA A 27 23.60 25.22 -1.60
N PRO A 28 24.84 25.75 -1.78
CA PRO A 28 25.97 25.39 -0.96
C PRO A 28 25.73 25.86 0.48
N ASP A 29 26.08 25.02 1.47
CA ASP A 29 26.04 25.37 2.91
C ASP A 29 24.70 25.81 3.52
N VAL A 30 23.62 25.87 2.74
CA VAL A 30 22.25 26.16 3.21
C VAL A 30 21.49 24.85 3.49
N GLY A 31 20.75 24.79 4.62
CA GLY A 31 19.88 23.66 4.96
C GLY A 31 18.62 23.59 4.09
N LEU A 32 17.95 22.43 4.04
CA LEU A 32 16.68 22.30 3.28
C LEU A 32 15.54 23.17 3.87
N PHE A 33 15.55 23.39 5.18
CA PHE A 33 14.62 24.30 5.84
C PHE A 33 14.95 25.75 5.49
N ASP A 34 16.21 26.16 5.61
CA ASP A 34 16.62 27.55 5.32
C ASP A 34 16.43 27.90 3.83
N GLN A 35 16.60 26.93 2.93
CA GLN A 35 16.44 27.14 1.49
C GLN A 35 14.99 27.05 1.01
N PHE A 36 14.19 26.11 1.55
CA PHE A 36 12.88 25.75 0.98
C PHE A 36 11.75 25.65 2.02
N GLY A 37 12.01 25.95 3.30
CA GLY A 37 11.08 25.66 4.39
C GLY A 37 10.81 24.17 4.62
N TYR A 38 11.59 23.27 4.01
CA TYR A 38 11.29 21.83 4.01
C TYR A 38 11.75 21.14 5.31
N ALA A 39 10.83 21.05 6.28
CA ALA A 39 11.00 20.36 7.55
C ALA A 39 9.78 19.47 7.90
N PRO A 40 9.53 18.39 7.13
CA PRO A 40 8.40 17.51 7.41
C PRO A 40 8.57 16.73 8.72
N GLU A 41 7.46 16.40 9.36
CA GLU A 41 7.44 15.59 10.59
C GLU A 41 7.69 14.09 10.32
N TYR A 42 7.57 13.65 9.06
CA TYR A 42 7.81 12.25 8.69
C TYR A 42 9.29 11.88 8.55
N THR A 43 9.54 10.58 8.67
CA THR A 43 10.84 10.02 8.27
C THR A 43 10.99 10.10 6.75
N ARG A 44 11.91 10.94 6.27
CA ARG A 44 12.22 11.14 4.84
C ARG A 44 12.84 9.87 4.20
N ASN A 45 12.02 8.89 3.88
CA ASN A 45 12.39 7.66 3.19
C ASN A 45 11.37 7.31 2.10
N VAL A 46 11.72 6.37 1.23
CA VAL A 46 10.79 5.90 0.21
C VAL A 46 9.55 5.29 0.88
N PRO A 47 8.34 5.77 0.55
CA PRO A 47 7.13 5.19 1.11
C PRO A 47 6.85 3.83 0.50
N ALA A 48 6.29 2.93 1.32
CA ALA A 48 5.55 1.77 0.87
C ALA A 48 4.07 2.01 1.15
N PHE A 49 3.20 1.49 0.31
CA PHE A 49 1.76 1.69 0.44
C PHE A 49 1.04 0.37 0.67
N ASP A 50 0.08 0.37 1.58
CA ASP A 50 -0.89 -0.73 1.71
C ASP A 50 -1.96 -0.62 0.59
N GLN A 51 -2.86 -1.59 0.50
CA GLN A 51 -3.93 -1.64 -0.50
C GLN A 51 -4.94 -0.48 -0.36
N ASP A 52 -4.97 0.22 0.77
CA ASP A 52 -5.79 1.43 1.00
C ASP A 52 -5.05 2.72 0.62
N GLY A 53 -3.79 2.63 0.18
CA GLY A 53 -2.95 3.78 -0.14
C GLY A 53 -2.32 4.45 1.09
N ARG A 54 -2.37 3.85 2.28
CA ARG A 54 -1.71 4.41 3.46
C ARG A 54 -0.20 4.29 3.31
N ALA A 55 0.52 5.38 3.56
CA ALA A 55 1.96 5.41 3.49
C ALA A 55 2.61 4.82 4.76
N TYR A 56 3.64 4.02 4.55
CA TYR A 56 4.51 3.44 5.58
C TYR A 56 5.96 3.74 5.24
N LEU A 57 6.61 4.53 6.09
CA LEU A 57 7.97 5.00 5.91
C LEU A 57 8.86 4.35 6.95
N ARG A 58 9.69 3.40 6.53
CA ARG A 58 10.62 2.74 7.45
C ARG A 58 11.71 3.72 7.89
N SER A 59 12.02 3.76 9.17
CA SER A 59 12.97 4.70 9.74
C SER A 59 14.38 4.48 9.23
N ARG A 60 15.16 5.56 9.14
CA ARG A 60 16.58 5.49 8.80
C ARG A 60 17.35 6.54 9.58
N SER A 61 18.35 6.13 10.35
CA SER A 61 19.18 7.06 11.13
C SER A 61 20.14 7.87 10.26
N SER A 62 20.53 9.05 10.76
CA SER A 62 21.43 10.00 10.09
C SER A 62 22.90 9.55 10.02
N SER A 63 23.30 8.59 10.86
CA SER A 63 24.72 8.26 11.11
C SER A 63 25.12 6.80 10.86
N GLY A 64 24.24 5.90 10.38
CA GLY A 64 24.69 4.51 10.29
C GLY A 64 23.83 3.48 9.58
N ASN A 65 22.85 3.85 8.76
CA ASN A 65 21.91 2.86 8.22
C ASN A 65 21.31 2.02 9.36
N ARG A 66 20.86 2.65 10.45
CA ARG A 66 20.07 1.94 11.46
C ARG A 66 18.60 2.19 11.19
N THR A 67 17.78 1.20 11.48
CA THR A 67 16.32 1.28 11.41
C THR A 67 15.74 0.63 12.65
N SER A 68 14.62 1.15 13.13
CA SER A 68 14.04 0.72 14.40
C SER A 68 12.53 0.75 14.42
N TYR A 69 11.91 1.47 13.49
CA TYR A 69 10.47 1.63 13.44
C TYR A 69 9.97 1.87 12.02
N VAL A 70 8.67 1.76 11.86
CA VAL A 70 7.91 2.22 10.70
C VAL A 70 7.10 3.44 11.13
N HIS A 71 7.15 4.51 10.36
CA HIS A 71 6.31 5.69 10.53
C HIS A 71 5.10 5.56 9.60
N THR A 72 3.91 5.87 10.11
CA THR A 72 2.69 5.94 9.31
C THR A 72 1.79 7.01 9.89
N LEU A 73 0.89 7.56 9.08
CA LEU A 73 0.01 8.62 9.50
C LEU A 73 -1.34 8.03 9.93
N VAL A 74 -1.82 8.41 11.11
CA VAL A 74 -3.09 7.95 11.67
C VAL A 74 -3.87 9.17 12.14
N ASP A 75 -5.01 9.41 11.49
CA ASP A 75 -5.90 10.55 11.80
C ASP A 75 -5.16 11.90 11.80
N GLY A 76 -4.26 12.09 10.82
CA GLY A 76 -3.45 13.31 10.67
C GLY A 76 -2.26 13.43 11.64
N ALA A 77 -2.00 12.43 12.48
CA ALA A 77 -0.87 12.43 13.42
C ALA A 77 0.14 11.31 13.12
N TRP A 78 1.43 11.66 13.05
CA TRP A 78 2.49 10.69 12.75
C TRP A 78 2.67 9.70 13.90
N VAL A 79 2.53 8.41 13.60
CA VAL A 79 2.67 7.32 14.56
C VAL A 79 3.92 6.51 14.26
N ARG A 80 4.71 6.28 15.30
CA ARG A 80 5.86 5.38 15.30
C ARG A 80 5.47 3.97 15.72
N LEU A 81 5.68 3.01 14.82
CA LEU A 81 5.47 1.57 15.02
C LEU A 81 6.82 0.88 15.16
N ASP A 82 7.23 0.58 16.39
CA ASP A 82 8.54 0.00 16.71
C ASP A 82 8.60 -1.50 16.37
N PHE A 83 9.76 -1.97 15.88
CA PHE A 83 10.00 -3.40 15.65
C PHE A 83 11.25 -3.93 16.37
N LEU A 84 11.93 -3.11 17.18
CA LEU A 84 13.10 -3.54 17.94
C LEU A 84 12.74 -4.53 19.04
N ALA A 85 11.55 -4.40 19.63
CA ALA A 85 11.07 -5.36 20.63
C ALA A 85 11.03 -6.79 20.07
N ALA A 86 10.47 -6.97 18.87
CA ALA A 86 10.42 -8.26 18.19
C ALA A 86 11.84 -8.78 17.85
N LEU A 87 12.75 -7.90 17.40
CA LEU A 87 14.13 -8.27 17.12
C LEU A 87 14.89 -8.73 18.38
N ARG A 88 14.75 -8.03 19.50
CA ARG A 88 15.38 -8.42 20.77
C ARG A 88 14.83 -9.74 21.31
N ALA A 89 13.53 -9.99 21.13
CA ALA A 89 12.93 -11.28 21.47
C ALA A 89 13.49 -12.42 20.60
N ALA A 90 13.66 -12.21 19.30
CA ALA A 90 14.19 -13.22 18.39
C ALA A 90 15.72 -13.42 18.47
N TYR A 91 16.45 -12.38 18.88
CA TYR A 91 17.90 -12.36 19.01
C TYR A 91 18.29 -11.74 20.37
N PRO A 92 18.45 -12.54 21.43
CA PRO A 92 18.73 -12.03 22.77
C PRO A 92 20.02 -11.18 22.87
N THR A 93 21.02 -11.48 22.03
CA THR A 93 22.27 -10.72 21.91
C THR A 93 22.22 -9.64 20.83
N PHE A 94 21.03 -9.19 20.41
CA PHE A 94 20.86 -8.09 19.46
C PHE A 94 21.63 -6.84 19.93
N ALA A 95 22.48 -6.30 19.04
CA ALA A 95 23.17 -5.04 19.25
C ALA A 95 22.50 -3.93 18.44
N GLU A 96 22.32 -4.13 17.14
CA GLU A 96 21.71 -3.14 16.25
C GLU A 96 21.26 -3.73 14.91
N THR A 97 20.47 -2.97 14.16
CA THR A 97 20.25 -3.25 12.74
C THR A 97 21.43 -2.76 11.91
N VAL A 98 21.82 -3.54 10.90
CA VAL A 98 22.88 -3.18 9.95
C VAL A 98 22.26 -2.86 8.59
N GLY A 99 22.81 -1.84 7.92
CA GLY A 99 22.46 -1.59 6.52
C GLY A 99 21.01 -1.15 6.32
N GLY A 100 20.32 -0.68 7.35
CA GLY A 100 18.93 -0.23 7.30
C GLY A 100 17.98 -1.41 7.30
N GLY A 101 18.47 -2.58 7.73
CA GLY A 101 17.74 -3.83 7.63
C GLY A 101 17.97 -4.51 6.28
N GLY A 102 19.09 -5.20 6.12
CA GLY A 102 19.40 -5.91 4.89
C GLY A 102 20.47 -5.17 4.11
N LEU A 103 20.57 -5.52 2.84
CA LEU A 103 21.52 -4.96 1.89
C LEU A 103 21.17 -3.53 1.46
N ARG A 104 20.89 -2.65 2.43
CA ARG A 104 20.27 -1.34 2.17
C ARG A 104 19.04 -1.48 1.27
N SER A 105 18.25 -2.54 1.52
CA SER A 105 16.83 -2.49 1.18
C SER A 105 16.26 -1.30 1.94
N ASP A 106 15.36 -0.51 1.35
CA ASP A 106 14.97 0.80 1.89
C ASP A 106 13.49 0.92 2.23
N GLY A 107 12.65 0.00 1.73
CA GLY A 107 11.20 0.03 1.88
C GLY A 107 10.63 -1.30 2.38
N LEU A 108 9.40 -1.23 2.84
CA LEU A 108 8.57 -2.39 3.17
C LEU A 108 7.98 -2.96 1.88
N VAL A 109 7.54 -4.21 1.94
CA VAL A 109 6.73 -4.82 0.88
C VAL A 109 5.40 -5.19 1.48
N PHE A 110 4.30 -4.83 0.81
CA PHE A 110 2.97 -5.28 1.15
C PHE A 110 2.51 -6.28 0.09
N ASP A 111 1.87 -7.36 0.51
CA ASP A 111 1.17 -8.24 -0.40
C ASP A 111 -0.30 -7.85 -0.58
N ARG A 112 -1.05 -8.70 -1.28
CA ARG A 112 -2.48 -8.48 -1.59
C ARG A 112 -3.38 -8.50 -0.36
N GLU A 113 -2.94 -9.04 0.77
CA GLU A 113 -3.68 -9.14 2.03
C GLU A 113 -3.25 -8.06 3.05
N ASP A 114 -2.42 -7.09 2.63
CA ASP A 114 -1.79 -6.09 3.49
C ASP A 114 -0.86 -6.68 4.56
N ARG A 115 -0.32 -7.90 4.35
CA ARG A 115 0.76 -8.40 5.20
C ARG A 115 2.02 -7.64 4.82
N ALA A 116 2.67 -7.05 5.81
CA ALA A 116 3.87 -6.26 5.62
C ALA A 116 5.11 -7.10 5.84
N TYR A 117 6.06 -7.03 4.91
CA TYR A 117 7.34 -7.72 4.95
C TYR A 117 8.46 -6.69 5.07
N ASN A 118 9.27 -6.84 6.11
CA ASN A 118 10.39 -5.96 6.41
C ASN A 118 11.68 -6.81 6.43
N PRO A 119 12.41 -6.90 5.32
CA PRO A 119 13.70 -7.58 5.29
C PRO A 119 14.69 -6.81 6.17
N ILE A 120 15.38 -7.51 7.08
CA ILE A 120 16.35 -6.93 8.01
C ILE A 120 17.63 -7.76 8.13
N THR A 121 18.79 -7.10 8.27
CA THR A 121 20.03 -7.69 8.79
C THR A 121 20.30 -7.07 10.15
N VAL A 122 20.59 -7.90 11.14
CA VAL A 122 20.97 -7.49 12.49
C VAL A 122 22.43 -7.85 12.75
N ARG A 123 23.08 -7.06 13.60
CA ARG A 123 24.36 -7.37 14.21
C ARG A 123 24.12 -7.73 15.68
N LEU A 124 24.78 -8.79 16.11
CA LEU A 124 24.77 -9.26 17.48
C LEU A 124 25.97 -8.68 18.24
N ARG A 125 25.98 -8.80 19.57
CA ARG A 125 27.04 -8.27 20.45
C ARG A 125 28.42 -8.90 20.19
N ASP A 126 28.46 -10.12 19.66
CA ASP A 126 29.68 -10.79 19.22
C ASP A 126 30.23 -10.28 17.88
N GLY A 127 29.57 -9.28 17.27
CA GLY A 127 29.94 -8.72 15.97
C GLY A 127 29.39 -9.49 14.77
N SER A 128 28.86 -10.70 14.96
CA SER A 128 28.29 -11.51 13.88
C SER A 128 26.98 -10.92 13.35
N THR A 129 26.65 -11.22 12.09
CA THR A 129 25.41 -10.74 11.46
C THR A 129 24.42 -11.87 11.21
N ARG A 130 23.12 -11.55 11.25
CA ARG A 130 22.02 -12.47 10.92
C ARG A 130 21.02 -11.76 10.01
N ASN A 131 20.48 -12.49 9.04
CA ASN A 131 19.38 -12.01 8.20
C ASN A 131 18.05 -12.47 8.78
N ALA A 132 17.04 -11.62 8.61
CA ALA A 132 15.69 -11.86 9.07
C ALA A 132 14.68 -11.28 8.08
N LEU A 133 13.51 -11.92 8.00
CA LEU A 133 12.31 -11.36 7.41
C LEU A 133 11.32 -11.11 8.55
N LEU A 134 10.97 -9.86 8.79
CA LEU A 134 9.92 -9.52 9.73
C LEU A 134 8.60 -9.49 8.98
N VAL A 135 7.56 -10.13 9.52
CA VAL A 135 6.21 -10.16 8.95
C VAL A 135 5.23 -9.56 9.93
N SER A 136 4.34 -8.71 9.44
CA SER A 136 3.25 -8.10 10.21
C SER A 136 1.91 -8.38 9.52
N TRP A 137 0.88 -8.71 10.31
CA TRP A 137 -0.49 -8.99 9.85
C TRP A 137 -1.49 -7.90 10.24
N ASP A 138 -1.00 -6.86 10.91
CA ASP A 138 -1.78 -5.80 11.56
C ASP A 138 -1.28 -4.41 11.18
N HIS A 139 -0.76 -4.28 9.95
CA HIS A 139 -0.24 -3.06 9.36
C HIS A 139 0.95 -2.47 10.15
N CYS A 140 2.00 -3.28 10.28
CA CYS A 140 3.28 -2.94 10.91
C CYS A 140 3.23 -2.72 12.43
N ARG A 141 2.12 -3.00 13.12
CA ARG A 141 1.99 -2.75 14.56
C ARG A 141 2.70 -3.81 15.39
N THR A 142 2.60 -5.07 15.00
CA THR A 142 3.33 -6.18 15.58
C THR A 142 4.10 -6.94 14.52
N TRP A 143 5.20 -7.57 14.93
CA TRP A 143 6.14 -8.24 14.03
C TRP A 143 6.48 -9.63 14.53
N THR A 144 6.38 -10.62 13.65
CA THR A 144 6.99 -11.94 13.83
C THR A 144 8.29 -11.98 13.04
N VAL A 145 9.38 -12.46 13.67
CA VAL A 145 10.72 -12.49 13.07
C VAL A 145 11.02 -13.90 12.56
N PHE A 146 11.33 -14.03 11.28
CA PHE A 146 11.82 -15.29 10.69
C PHE A 146 13.28 -15.16 10.31
N LYS A 147 14.08 -16.17 10.66
CA LYS A 147 15.50 -16.22 10.32
C LYS A 147 15.66 -16.53 8.83
N LEU A 148 16.53 -15.79 8.15
CA LEU A 148 16.90 -16.04 6.75
C LEU A 148 18.34 -16.57 6.66
N PRO A 149 18.70 -17.27 5.56
CA PRO A 149 20.06 -17.74 5.35
C PRO A 149 21.08 -16.59 5.34
N ALA A 150 22.30 -16.90 5.77
CA ALA A 150 23.42 -15.96 5.73
C ALA A 150 23.78 -15.56 4.29
N GLY A 151 24.32 -14.35 4.17
CA GLY A 151 24.69 -13.73 2.90
C GLY A 151 24.10 -12.34 2.74
N THR A 152 24.29 -11.80 1.56
CA THR A 152 23.77 -10.52 1.11
C THR A 152 22.42 -10.80 0.45
N PHE A 153 21.31 -10.12 0.79
CA PHE A 153 19.98 -10.51 0.29
C PHE A 153 19.07 -9.33 -0.06
N VAL A 154 18.13 -9.56 -0.98
CA VAL A 154 17.08 -8.59 -1.34
C VAL A 154 15.77 -9.31 -1.65
N THR A 155 14.66 -8.61 -1.46
CA THR A 155 13.31 -9.09 -1.77
C THR A 155 12.75 -8.35 -2.97
N GLU A 156 11.86 -9.00 -3.72
CA GLU A 156 11.04 -8.35 -4.75
C GLU A 156 10.29 -7.15 -4.15
N ARG A 157 10.04 -6.14 -4.99
CA ARG A 157 9.26 -4.95 -4.65
C ARG A 157 8.20 -4.68 -5.70
N ARG A 158 7.17 -3.95 -5.31
CA ARG A 158 6.20 -3.42 -6.25
C ARG A 158 6.83 -2.32 -7.10
N VAL A 159 6.97 -2.55 -8.40
CA VAL A 159 7.59 -1.61 -9.37
C VAL A 159 6.77 -1.49 -10.66
N GLY A 160 5.52 -1.93 -10.61
CA GLY A 160 4.55 -1.79 -11.68
C GLY A 160 3.41 -2.76 -11.47
N HIS A 161 3.16 -3.58 -12.49
CA HIS A 161 2.03 -4.51 -12.50
C HIS A 161 2.38 -5.92 -11.97
N ASN A 162 3.44 -6.03 -11.19
CA ASN A 162 3.79 -7.28 -10.52
C ASN A 162 2.86 -7.58 -9.33
N GLU A 163 2.56 -8.86 -9.15
CA GLU A 163 1.65 -9.41 -8.15
C GLU A 163 2.44 -10.12 -7.05
N ILE A 164 2.61 -9.44 -5.92
CA ILE A 164 3.22 -10.03 -4.72
C ILE A 164 2.07 -10.55 -3.84
N ASP A 165 1.90 -11.86 -3.79
CA ASP A 165 0.86 -12.55 -3.04
C ASP A 165 1.48 -13.51 -2.00
N GLY A 166 1.76 -12.99 -0.81
CA GLY A 166 2.57 -13.66 0.20
C GLY A 166 3.96 -13.05 0.36
N PRO A 167 4.88 -13.78 1.02
CA PRO A 167 6.26 -13.33 1.18
C PRO A 167 6.89 -13.03 -0.18
N PRO A 168 7.62 -11.91 -0.32
CA PRO A 168 8.22 -11.54 -1.59
C PRO A 168 9.33 -12.50 -2.00
N PHE A 169 9.50 -12.68 -3.32
CA PHE A 169 10.58 -13.47 -3.89
C PHE A 169 11.94 -13.00 -3.36
N LEU A 170 12.82 -13.96 -3.06
CA LEU A 170 14.07 -13.72 -2.34
C LEU A 170 15.27 -14.09 -3.22
N ALA A 171 16.25 -13.19 -3.27
CA ALA A 171 17.57 -13.48 -3.83
C ALA A 171 18.66 -13.30 -2.78
N LEU A 172 19.67 -14.18 -2.82
CA LEU A 172 20.82 -14.17 -1.93
C LEU A 172 22.14 -14.26 -2.72
N TRP A 173 23.13 -13.52 -2.26
CA TRP A 173 24.49 -13.51 -2.78
C TRP A 173 25.45 -13.95 -1.69
N ARG A 174 26.31 -14.90 -2.03
CA ARG A 174 27.44 -15.32 -1.19
C ARG A 174 28.70 -15.19 -1.98
N ARG A 175 29.76 -14.68 -1.35
CA ARG A 175 31.06 -14.56 -2.00
C ARG A 175 31.54 -15.94 -2.46
N SER A 176 31.85 -16.07 -3.73
CA SER A 176 32.22 -17.35 -4.37
C SER A 176 33.69 -17.44 -4.74
N GLY A 177 34.39 -16.31 -4.90
CA GLY A 177 35.82 -16.31 -5.21
C GLY A 177 36.48 -14.93 -5.20
N PRO A 178 37.82 -14.88 -5.37
CA PRO A 178 38.51 -13.65 -5.73
C PRO A 178 38.04 -13.20 -7.14
N PRO A 179 38.07 -11.90 -7.44
CA PRO A 179 37.60 -11.43 -8.73
C PRO A 179 38.54 -11.77 -9.88
N ASP A 180 37.97 -12.16 -11.03
CA ASP A 180 38.71 -12.35 -12.29
C ASP A 180 39.28 -11.03 -12.86
N VAL A 181 38.74 -9.90 -12.40
CA VAL A 181 39.11 -8.54 -12.83
C VAL A 181 39.28 -7.68 -11.58
N ALA A 182 40.42 -6.97 -11.46
CA ALA A 182 40.67 -6.06 -10.33
C ALA A 182 39.43 -5.19 -10.04
N GLY A 183 39.12 -4.91 -8.77
CA GLY A 183 38.00 -4.04 -8.37
C GLY A 183 36.59 -4.63 -8.49
N SER A 184 36.45 -5.86 -8.98
CA SER A 184 35.19 -6.62 -8.97
C SER A 184 35.13 -7.58 -7.76
N GLN A 185 33.99 -8.23 -7.53
CA GLN A 185 33.84 -9.41 -6.67
C GLN A 185 32.82 -10.35 -7.32
N THR A 186 33.10 -11.66 -7.32
CA THR A 186 32.15 -12.67 -7.80
C THR A 186 31.39 -13.27 -6.62
N ASN A 187 30.11 -13.54 -6.88
CA ASN A 187 29.17 -14.07 -5.91
C ASN A 187 28.36 -15.20 -6.54
N THR A 188 28.11 -16.24 -5.76
CA THR A 188 27.03 -17.17 -6.05
C THR A 188 25.70 -16.51 -5.77
N LEU A 189 24.86 -16.42 -6.81
CA LEU A 189 23.48 -16.00 -6.74
C LEU A 189 22.58 -17.22 -6.50
N TRP A 190 21.75 -17.12 -5.47
CA TRP A 190 20.71 -18.06 -5.12
C TRP A 190 19.35 -17.37 -5.11
N VAL A 191 18.30 -18.08 -5.48
CA VAL A 191 16.92 -17.57 -5.45
C VAL A 191 15.96 -18.58 -4.83
N THR A 192 14.85 -18.09 -4.29
CA THR A 192 13.75 -18.92 -3.76
C THR A 192 12.48 -18.09 -3.58
N GLN A 193 11.33 -18.74 -3.60
CA GLN A 193 10.03 -18.16 -3.28
C GLN A 193 9.57 -18.64 -1.89
N PRO A 194 9.67 -17.82 -0.83
CA PRO A 194 9.13 -18.20 0.46
C PRO A 194 7.60 -18.24 0.44
N ARG A 195 6.99 -19.04 1.32
CA ARG A 195 5.53 -19.11 1.47
C ARG A 195 5.13 -19.15 2.94
N LEU A 196 3.89 -18.75 3.23
CA LEU A 196 3.32 -18.85 4.58
C LEU A 196 2.46 -20.10 4.67
N GLU A 197 2.63 -20.85 5.76
CA GLU A 197 1.68 -21.87 6.22
C GLU A 197 1.13 -21.41 7.58
N GLY A 198 -0.06 -20.81 7.56
CA GLY A 198 -0.57 -20.07 8.71
C GLY A 198 0.38 -18.94 9.11
N ARG A 199 0.93 -18.99 10.34
CA ARG A 199 1.92 -18.03 10.85
C ARG A 199 3.37 -18.49 10.72
N ARG A 200 3.65 -19.57 9.99
CA ARG A 200 5.01 -20.09 9.77
C ARG A 200 5.52 -19.68 8.39
N LEU A 201 6.75 -19.18 8.33
CA LEU A 201 7.47 -19.00 7.06
C LEU A 201 8.13 -20.31 6.66
N VAL A 202 7.75 -20.84 5.49
CA VAL A 202 8.42 -21.97 4.85
C VAL A 202 9.32 -21.42 3.75
N LEU A 203 10.60 -21.78 3.82
CA LEU A 203 11.60 -21.43 2.82
C LEU A 203 11.96 -22.67 2.01
N PRO A 204 11.51 -22.77 0.74
CA PRO A 204 11.94 -23.86 -0.14
C PRO A 204 13.46 -23.86 -0.34
N PRO A 205 14.04 -25.00 -0.77
CA PRO A 205 15.46 -25.08 -1.10
C PRO A 205 15.90 -23.94 -2.02
N LEU A 206 17.08 -23.40 -1.76
CA LEU A 206 17.66 -22.35 -2.59
C LEU A 206 18.06 -22.94 -3.95
N VAL A 207 17.68 -22.27 -5.04
CA VAL A 207 18.11 -22.63 -6.39
C VAL A 207 19.33 -21.78 -6.76
N ARG A 208 20.44 -22.45 -7.11
CA ARG A 208 21.68 -21.79 -7.56
C ARG A 208 21.49 -21.30 -8.99
N VAL A 209 21.78 -20.02 -9.25
CA VAL A 209 21.66 -19.41 -10.58
C VAL A 209 23.01 -19.32 -11.28
N THR A 210 24.02 -18.77 -10.61
CA THR A 210 25.35 -18.53 -11.18
C THR A 210 26.37 -18.31 -10.06
N ASP A 211 27.66 -18.52 -10.33
CA ASP A 211 28.79 -18.16 -9.44
C ASP A 211 29.51 -16.88 -9.82
N ARG A 212 29.11 -16.29 -10.95
CA ARG A 212 29.82 -15.16 -11.57
C ARG A 212 29.12 -13.84 -11.32
N CYS A 213 28.10 -13.80 -10.47
CA CYS A 213 27.33 -12.59 -10.26
C CYS A 213 28.16 -11.50 -9.57
N LEU A 214 28.10 -10.27 -10.07
CA LEU A 214 28.83 -9.13 -9.49
C LEU A 214 28.34 -8.74 -8.09
N GLY A 215 27.18 -9.24 -7.67
CA GLY A 215 26.52 -8.83 -6.44
C GLY A 215 25.71 -7.55 -6.63
N LEU A 216 25.45 -6.85 -5.53
CA LEU A 216 24.57 -5.68 -5.51
C LEU A 216 25.34 -4.41 -5.12
N SER A 217 25.06 -3.33 -5.87
CA SER A 217 25.53 -1.98 -5.56
C SER A 217 25.03 -1.49 -4.20
N ARG A 218 25.91 -0.85 -3.43
CA ARG A 218 25.66 -0.30 -2.10
C ARG A 218 24.92 1.06 -2.11
N ASP A 219 23.68 1.13 -2.65
CA ASP A 219 22.54 1.97 -2.17
C ASP A 219 21.80 2.84 -3.19
N SER A 220 22.24 2.98 -4.44
CA SER A 220 21.66 4.01 -5.31
C SER A 220 20.79 3.42 -6.43
N GLY A 221 19.75 4.15 -6.84
CA GLY A 221 18.80 3.75 -7.88
C GLY A 221 17.68 2.87 -7.36
N GLY A 222 18.02 1.69 -6.85
CA GLY A 222 17.03 0.81 -6.21
C GLY A 222 15.90 0.30 -7.11
N ALA A 223 16.14 0.20 -8.42
CA ALA A 223 15.30 -0.61 -9.30
C ALA A 223 15.13 -2.04 -8.76
N SER A 224 13.95 -2.63 -8.99
CA SER A 224 13.70 -4.02 -8.62
C SER A 224 14.57 -4.95 -9.45
N PHE A 225 15.00 -6.04 -8.83
CA PHE A 225 15.71 -7.12 -9.54
C PHE A 225 14.74 -8.19 -10.07
N ALA A 226 13.48 -8.16 -9.63
CA ALA A 226 12.49 -9.18 -9.95
C ALA A 226 11.08 -8.58 -10.10
N VAL A 227 10.25 -9.27 -10.88
CA VAL A 227 8.81 -9.07 -10.99
C VAL A 227 8.10 -10.42 -11.05
N THR A 228 7.03 -10.57 -10.28
CA THR A 228 6.19 -11.77 -10.22
C THR A 228 4.84 -11.50 -10.85
N ARG A 229 4.32 -12.43 -11.65
CA ARG A 229 2.93 -12.45 -12.10
C ARG A 229 2.53 -13.88 -12.43
N ALA A 230 1.28 -14.24 -12.11
CA ALA A 230 0.72 -15.56 -12.42
C ALA A 230 1.61 -16.75 -11.97
N GLY A 231 2.18 -16.68 -10.76
CA GLY A 231 2.99 -17.77 -10.19
C GLY A 231 4.39 -17.95 -10.81
N THR A 232 4.84 -17.00 -11.64
CA THR A 232 6.21 -16.97 -12.17
C THR A 232 6.89 -15.68 -11.76
N THR A 233 8.15 -15.77 -11.32
CA THR A 233 9.01 -14.59 -11.10
C THR A 233 10.06 -14.49 -12.20
N TRP A 234 10.16 -13.36 -12.87
CA TRP A 234 11.30 -13.03 -13.74
C TRP A 234 12.28 -12.15 -12.98
N PHE A 235 13.56 -12.50 -13.03
CA PHE A 235 14.59 -11.79 -12.30
C PHE A 235 15.86 -11.58 -13.12
N VAL A 236 16.55 -10.47 -12.85
CA VAL A 236 17.70 -9.97 -13.62
C VAL A 236 18.95 -9.82 -12.75
N TRP A 237 20.12 -10.07 -13.34
CA TRP A 237 21.41 -9.89 -12.67
C TRP A 237 22.52 -9.57 -13.68
N SER A 238 23.69 -9.20 -13.15
CA SER A 238 24.91 -8.99 -13.94
C SER A 238 26.00 -9.95 -13.51
N GLU A 239 26.85 -10.33 -14.46
CA GLU A 239 28.01 -11.17 -14.20
C GLU A 239 29.32 -10.45 -14.49
N ALA A 240 30.39 -10.89 -13.83
CA ALA A 240 31.73 -10.47 -14.19
C ALA A 240 32.05 -10.94 -15.62
N ALA A 241 32.65 -10.07 -16.43
CA ALA A 241 33.19 -10.47 -17.71
C ALA A 241 34.22 -11.61 -17.52
N ALA A 242 34.31 -12.48 -18.52
CA ALA A 242 35.44 -13.41 -18.62
C ALA A 242 36.76 -12.64 -18.59
N ARG A 243 37.82 -13.29 -18.12
CA ARG A 243 39.18 -12.73 -18.14
C ARG A 243 39.52 -12.29 -19.57
N GLY A 244 39.87 -11.02 -19.76
CA GLY A 244 40.12 -10.42 -21.09
C GLY A 244 38.86 -9.95 -21.85
N GLY A 245 37.66 -10.22 -21.35
CA GLY A 245 36.41 -9.75 -21.95
C GLY A 245 36.13 -8.27 -21.68
N HIS A 246 35.54 -7.59 -22.67
CA HIS A 246 35.12 -6.19 -22.56
C HIS A 246 33.63 -6.09 -22.19
N GLY A 247 33.29 -5.21 -21.25
CA GLY A 247 31.92 -4.89 -20.87
C GLY A 247 31.38 -5.70 -19.68
N THR A 248 30.09 -5.54 -19.38
CA THR A 248 29.39 -6.27 -18.31
C THR A 248 28.13 -6.91 -18.87
N PRO A 249 28.05 -8.26 -18.93
CA PRO A 249 26.86 -8.95 -19.38
C PRO A 249 25.73 -8.93 -18.34
N HIS A 250 24.51 -8.70 -18.81
CA HIS A 250 23.27 -8.67 -18.04
C HIS A 250 22.36 -9.82 -18.50
N TYR A 251 21.74 -10.50 -17.55
CA TYR A 251 20.95 -11.69 -17.79
C TYR A 251 19.56 -11.60 -17.17
N ILE A 252 18.66 -12.44 -17.68
CA ILE A 252 17.35 -12.73 -17.11
C ILE A 252 17.13 -14.24 -17.02
N SER A 253 16.34 -14.66 -16.02
CA SER A 253 15.79 -16.01 -15.89
C SER A 253 14.40 -15.92 -15.26
N SER A 254 13.59 -16.95 -15.41
CA SER A 254 12.32 -17.10 -14.69
C SER A 254 12.43 -18.16 -13.61
N TYR A 255 11.65 -18.01 -12.54
CA TYR A 255 11.46 -18.97 -11.46
C TYR A 255 9.98 -19.37 -11.42
N ASP A 256 9.71 -20.66 -11.59
CA ASP A 256 8.36 -21.22 -11.47
C ASP A 256 8.08 -21.52 -9.99
N HIS A 257 7.02 -20.92 -9.43
CA HIS A 257 6.70 -21.05 -8.01
C HIS A 257 6.21 -22.45 -7.64
N ALA A 258 5.56 -23.15 -8.56
CA ALA A 258 5.03 -24.48 -8.34
C ALA A 258 6.12 -25.55 -8.47
N ALA A 259 6.96 -25.44 -9.50
CA ALA A 259 8.05 -26.38 -9.73
C ALA A 259 9.27 -26.10 -8.84
N GLY A 260 9.45 -24.87 -8.39
CA GLY A 260 10.61 -24.46 -7.61
C GLY A 260 11.91 -24.47 -8.40
N THR A 261 11.84 -24.30 -9.72
CA THR A 261 12.97 -24.39 -10.66
C THR A 261 13.16 -23.09 -11.45
N THR A 262 14.36 -22.89 -12.00
CA THR A 262 14.69 -21.75 -12.85
C THR A 262 14.84 -22.13 -14.32
N SER A 263 14.44 -21.24 -15.22
CA SER A 263 14.76 -21.37 -16.64
C SER A 263 16.26 -21.16 -16.91
N ARG A 264 16.73 -21.62 -18.08
CA ARG A 264 18.08 -21.29 -18.56
C ARG A 264 18.25 -19.76 -18.63
N PRO A 265 19.37 -19.20 -18.11
CA PRO A 265 19.68 -17.78 -18.25
C PRO A 265 19.74 -17.34 -19.71
N LEU A 266 19.10 -16.20 -20.01
CA LEU A 266 19.21 -15.50 -21.28
C LEU A 266 20.02 -14.22 -21.09
N ARG A 267 21.02 -13.99 -21.93
CA ARG A 267 21.79 -12.73 -21.94
C ARG A 267 21.01 -11.66 -22.70
N LEU A 268 20.68 -10.58 -22.01
CA LEU A 268 19.90 -9.47 -22.57
C LEU A 268 20.77 -8.40 -23.23
N ALA A 269 21.86 -8.01 -22.57
CA ALA A 269 22.69 -6.91 -22.99
C ALA A 269 24.11 -7.02 -22.46
N VAL A 270 25.05 -6.27 -23.06
CA VAL A 270 26.40 -6.06 -22.53
C VAL A 270 26.64 -4.55 -22.46
N THR A 271 26.73 -3.99 -21.25
CA THR A 271 27.04 -2.57 -21.10
C THR A 271 28.54 -2.34 -21.22
N PRO A 272 29.00 -1.30 -21.92
CA PRO A 272 30.43 -1.04 -22.08
C PRO A 272 31.07 -0.62 -20.74
N ARG A 273 32.38 -0.88 -20.61
CA ARG A 273 33.27 -0.66 -19.43
C ARG A 273 33.32 -1.79 -18.38
N ARG A 274 34.22 -1.60 -17.40
CA ARG A 274 34.64 -2.55 -16.35
C ARG A 274 33.45 -3.13 -15.60
N SER A 275 33.51 -4.44 -15.34
CA SER A 275 32.55 -5.11 -14.46
C SER A 275 32.74 -4.69 -13.02
N ASP A 276 31.72 -4.05 -12.45
CA ASP A 276 31.67 -3.77 -11.03
C ASP A 276 30.24 -3.79 -10.48
N PRO A 277 30.04 -3.83 -9.14
CA PRO A 277 28.72 -3.99 -8.54
C PRO A 277 27.71 -2.88 -8.86
N HIS A 278 28.12 -1.73 -9.43
CA HIS A 278 27.22 -0.64 -9.81
C HIS A 278 26.55 -0.87 -11.19
N ASN A 279 26.99 -1.87 -11.98
CA ASN A 279 26.32 -2.32 -13.21
C ASN A 279 25.03 -3.12 -12.93
N LYS A 280 24.15 -2.62 -12.05
CA LYS A 280 22.96 -3.34 -11.61
C LYS A 280 21.79 -3.14 -12.59
N PRO A 281 21.16 -4.21 -13.10
CA PRO A 281 19.97 -4.10 -13.92
C PRO A 281 18.72 -3.87 -13.07
N GLY A 282 17.68 -3.34 -13.71
CA GLY A 282 16.35 -3.15 -13.15
C GLY A 282 15.29 -3.75 -14.06
N ILE A 283 14.24 -4.33 -13.48
CA ILE A 283 13.10 -4.87 -14.23
C ILE A 283 11.78 -4.30 -13.72
N CYS A 284 10.84 -4.03 -14.62
CA CYS A 284 9.44 -3.77 -14.32
C CYS A 284 8.53 -4.48 -15.35
N LEU A 285 7.22 -4.40 -15.13
CA LEU A 285 6.19 -5.10 -15.91
C LEU A 285 5.06 -4.13 -16.23
N ASP A 286 4.57 -4.12 -17.48
CA ASP A 286 3.39 -3.36 -17.92
C ASP A 286 2.06 -4.15 -17.73
N THR A 287 0.92 -3.51 -17.99
CA THR A 287 -0.39 -4.16 -17.84
C THR A 287 -0.56 -5.35 -18.78
N ALA A 288 -0.05 -5.26 -20.00
CA ALA A 288 -0.09 -6.30 -21.02
C ALA A 288 0.76 -7.52 -20.64
N GLY A 289 1.76 -7.33 -19.79
CA GLY A 289 2.66 -8.37 -19.32
C GLY A 289 4.04 -8.35 -19.99
N HIS A 290 4.40 -7.33 -20.75
CA HIS A 290 5.76 -7.20 -21.27
C HIS A 290 6.75 -6.92 -20.14
N LEU A 291 7.88 -7.61 -20.20
CA LEU A 291 8.99 -7.42 -19.28
C LEU A 291 9.87 -6.30 -19.82
N HIS A 292 10.12 -5.28 -19.00
CA HIS A 292 10.97 -4.16 -19.36
C HIS A 292 12.23 -4.19 -18.52
N VAL A 293 13.40 -4.11 -19.16
CA VAL A 293 14.69 -4.19 -18.47
C VAL A 293 15.56 -2.99 -18.82
N ILE A 294 16.11 -2.36 -17.78
CA ILE A 294 17.22 -1.41 -17.88
C ILE A 294 18.48 -2.13 -17.41
N ALA A 295 19.38 -2.42 -18.33
CA ALA A 295 20.72 -2.93 -18.04
C ALA A 295 21.59 -1.79 -17.51
N GLY A 296 22.10 -1.94 -16.28
CA GLY A 296 22.85 -0.88 -15.61
C GLY A 296 24.25 -0.66 -16.20
N GLY A 297 24.57 0.58 -16.56
CA GLY A 297 25.93 0.99 -16.93
C GLY A 297 26.58 1.80 -15.81
N HIS A 298 27.74 1.38 -15.30
CA HIS A 298 28.59 2.24 -14.48
C HIS A 298 29.57 3.01 -15.37
N GLY A 299 29.29 4.30 -15.56
CA GLY A 299 30.13 5.15 -16.39
C GLY A 299 29.83 5.05 -17.89
N SER A 300 28.69 4.48 -18.25
CA SER A 300 28.19 4.34 -19.62
C SER A 300 26.67 4.50 -19.63
N PRO A 301 26.08 4.87 -20.78
CA PRO A 301 24.63 4.82 -20.96
C PRO A 301 24.05 3.47 -20.54
N ALA A 302 22.95 3.51 -19.81
CA ALA A 302 22.18 2.30 -19.54
C ALA A 302 21.52 1.83 -20.86
N LEU A 303 21.26 0.53 -20.97
CA LEU A 303 20.61 -0.05 -22.15
C LEU A 303 19.20 -0.49 -21.78
N TYR A 304 18.22 -0.11 -22.58
CA TYR A 304 16.83 -0.55 -22.46
C TYR A 304 16.53 -1.67 -23.44
N THR A 305 15.80 -2.69 -22.99
CA THR A 305 15.22 -3.73 -23.84
C THR A 305 13.90 -4.21 -23.23
N ARG A 306 13.00 -4.76 -24.06
CA ARG A 306 11.74 -5.34 -23.61
C ARG A 306 11.47 -6.69 -24.26
N SER A 307 10.69 -7.54 -23.59
CA SER A 307 10.21 -8.79 -24.17
C SER A 307 9.25 -8.49 -25.33
N LEU A 308 9.38 -9.27 -26.41
CA LEU A 308 8.45 -9.19 -27.54
C LEU A 308 7.12 -9.83 -27.21
N GLU A 309 7.15 -10.92 -26.44
CA GLU A 309 5.96 -11.59 -25.94
C GLU A 309 5.69 -11.26 -24.46
N PRO A 310 4.41 -11.10 -24.08
CA PRO A 310 4.03 -10.97 -22.67
C PRO A 310 4.43 -12.19 -21.84
N LEU A 311 4.85 -11.95 -20.60
CA LEU A 311 5.13 -12.96 -19.58
C LEU A 311 6.12 -14.03 -20.06
N SER A 312 7.06 -13.66 -20.93
CA SER A 312 8.07 -14.58 -21.45
C SER A 312 9.45 -13.95 -21.42
N ALA A 313 10.39 -14.64 -20.78
CA ALA A 313 11.81 -14.31 -20.90
C ALA A 313 12.47 -14.95 -22.12
N ALA A 314 11.81 -15.92 -22.79
CA ALA A 314 12.43 -16.75 -23.82
C ALA A 314 12.03 -16.36 -25.26
N LEU A 315 10.82 -15.85 -25.47
CA LEU A 315 10.22 -15.67 -26.80
C LEU A 315 10.61 -14.34 -27.48
N GLY A 316 11.91 -13.99 -27.42
CA GLY A 316 12.47 -12.83 -28.12
C GLY A 316 12.40 -11.51 -27.36
N TRP A 317 13.36 -10.63 -27.68
CA TRP A 317 13.56 -9.32 -27.05
C TRP A 317 13.90 -8.27 -28.11
N THR A 318 13.54 -7.01 -27.86
CA THR A 318 14.01 -5.91 -28.70
C THR A 318 15.53 -5.76 -28.59
N ALA A 319 16.17 -5.28 -29.66
CA ALA A 319 17.58 -4.92 -29.60
C ALA A 319 17.82 -3.91 -28.45
N PRO A 320 18.87 -4.07 -27.63
CA PRO A 320 19.15 -3.13 -26.55
C PRO A 320 19.48 -1.73 -27.09
N THR A 321 18.74 -0.71 -26.67
CA THR A 321 18.93 0.68 -27.08
C THR A 321 19.49 1.53 -25.93
N PRO A 322 20.46 2.42 -26.17
CA PRO A 322 20.90 3.38 -25.16
C PRO A 322 19.76 4.26 -24.67
N VAL A 323 19.70 4.48 -23.36
CA VAL A 323 18.89 5.53 -22.73
C VAL A 323 19.81 6.53 -22.05
N VAL A 324 19.29 7.71 -21.72
CA VAL A 324 20.06 8.78 -21.06
C VAL A 324 21.22 9.26 -21.95
N SER A 325 21.08 9.18 -23.28
CA SER A 325 22.17 9.38 -24.26
C SER A 325 22.42 10.83 -24.66
N THR A 326 21.53 11.76 -24.33
CA THR A 326 21.60 13.18 -24.66
C THR A 326 22.04 14.02 -23.45
N GLY A 327 22.67 15.17 -23.70
CA GLY A 327 23.22 16.05 -22.65
C GLY A 327 24.62 15.69 -22.13
N TRP A 328 25.45 15.04 -22.95
CA TRP A 328 26.62 14.25 -22.53
C TRP A 328 28.00 14.77 -23.01
N VAL A 329 29.06 14.35 -22.30
CA VAL A 329 30.48 14.50 -22.68
C VAL A 329 31.09 13.14 -23.09
N PRO A 330 31.41 12.92 -24.39
CA PRO A 330 32.52 12.13 -24.94
C PRO A 330 33.11 10.92 -24.20
N ALA A 331 33.84 11.27 -23.16
CA ALA A 331 34.98 10.51 -22.71
C ALA A 331 35.07 10.56 -21.20
N LYS A 332 35.47 9.42 -20.65
CA LYS A 332 35.86 9.33 -19.25
C LYS A 332 37.19 10.06 -19.12
N ASP A 333 37.16 11.23 -18.54
CA ASP A 333 38.36 11.81 -17.96
C ASP A 333 38.63 11.08 -16.61
N PRO A 334 39.78 10.39 -16.45
CA PRO A 334 40.14 9.67 -15.24
C PRO A 334 40.30 10.57 -14.00
N THR A 335 40.62 11.86 -14.22
CA THR A 335 40.91 12.85 -13.18
C THR A 335 39.63 13.58 -12.74
N THR A 336 38.76 13.98 -13.66
CA THR A 336 37.54 14.76 -13.34
C THR A 336 36.32 13.88 -13.03
N GLN A 337 36.38 12.59 -13.36
CA GLN A 337 35.27 11.63 -13.23
C GLN A 337 34.04 11.95 -14.13
N GLU A 338 34.24 12.76 -15.18
CA GLU A 338 33.22 13.17 -16.14
C GLU A 338 32.60 12.00 -16.93
N GLY A 339 31.35 12.19 -17.39
CA GLY A 339 30.63 11.22 -18.23
C GLY A 339 29.98 10.05 -17.49
N ARG A 340 29.93 10.07 -16.15
CA ARG A 340 29.41 8.95 -15.35
C ARG A 340 27.89 8.96 -15.19
N GLN A 341 27.24 7.97 -15.80
CA GLN A 341 25.88 7.56 -15.46
C GLN A 341 25.91 6.37 -14.51
N THR A 342 25.00 6.35 -13.54
CA THR A 342 24.92 5.28 -12.54
C THR A 342 23.54 5.27 -11.90
N TYR A 343 23.14 4.11 -11.38
CA TYR A 343 22.07 3.98 -10.39
C TYR A 343 20.64 4.13 -10.93
N PRO A 344 20.15 3.19 -11.76
CA PRO A 344 18.77 3.24 -12.22
C PRO A 344 17.77 2.98 -11.08
N ALA A 345 16.76 3.84 -10.99
CA ALA A 345 15.48 3.58 -10.34
C ALA A 345 14.44 3.44 -11.46
N PHE A 346 13.73 2.31 -11.51
CA PHE A 346 12.91 1.96 -12.65
C PHE A 346 11.57 1.39 -12.22
N VAL A 347 10.47 1.99 -12.68
CA VAL A 347 9.09 1.58 -12.40
C VAL A 347 8.21 1.74 -13.64
N CYS A 348 7.10 1.03 -13.69
CA CYS A 348 6.03 1.21 -14.68
C CYS A 348 4.75 1.65 -13.97
N ASP A 349 4.13 2.74 -14.40
CA ASP A 349 2.90 3.23 -13.79
C ASP A 349 1.64 2.53 -14.34
N GLY A 350 0.47 2.86 -13.79
CA GLY A 350 -0.82 2.32 -14.18
C GLY A 350 -1.32 2.72 -15.57
N ARG A 351 -0.62 3.63 -16.25
CA ARG A 351 -0.87 4.07 -17.63
C ARG A 351 0.14 3.45 -18.61
N ASP A 352 0.93 2.49 -18.14
CA ASP A 352 2.03 1.85 -18.88
C ASP A 352 3.11 2.85 -19.33
N VAL A 353 3.34 3.87 -18.52
CA VAL A 353 4.49 4.76 -18.65
C VAL A 353 5.63 4.22 -17.80
N LEU A 354 6.73 3.94 -18.46
CA LEU A 354 8.00 3.58 -17.85
C LEU A 354 8.67 4.85 -17.32
N HIS A 355 9.16 4.81 -16.09
CA HIS A 355 9.87 5.92 -15.47
C HIS A 355 11.26 5.49 -15.03
N LEU A 356 12.27 6.19 -15.53
CA LEU A 356 13.68 5.98 -15.18
C LEU A 356 14.19 7.23 -14.47
N VAL A 357 14.63 7.07 -13.22
CA VAL A 357 15.41 8.10 -12.53
C VAL A 357 16.82 7.59 -12.33
N THR A 358 17.80 8.36 -12.80
CA THR A 358 19.22 7.97 -12.75
C THR A 358 20.09 9.17 -12.40
N ARG A 359 21.30 8.90 -11.91
CA ARG A 359 22.32 9.95 -11.81
C ARG A 359 22.96 10.12 -13.18
N GLN A 360 22.92 11.33 -13.73
CA GLN A 360 23.55 11.70 -14.98
C GLN A 360 24.62 12.78 -14.75
N TRP A 361 25.68 12.74 -15.54
CA TRP A 361 26.66 13.81 -15.65
C TRP A 361 26.26 14.77 -16.77
N ARG A 362 26.28 16.08 -16.51
CA ARG A 362 25.80 17.12 -17.44
C ARG A 362 26.84 18.24 -17.55
N ARG A 363 26.98 18.84 -18.74
CA ARG A 363 27.86 19.99 -19.05
C ARG A 363 27.29 20.75 -20.24
N GLY A 364 27.19 22.07 -20.13
CA GLY A 364 26.84 22.96 -21.26
C GLY A 364 25.48 22.67 -21.91
N VAL A 365 24.58 21.97 -21.21
CA VAL A 365 23.27 21.53 -21.71
C VAL A 365 22.12 22.08 -20.86
N ASP A 366 22.46 22.75 -19.75
CA ASP A 366 21.53 23.45 -18.86
C ASP A 366 22.20 24.76 -18.45
N ASP A 367 21.40 25.78 -18.12
CA ASP A 367 21.85 27.06 -17.58
C ASP A 367 22.21 26.95 -16.08
N LEU A 368 23.04 25.96 -15.74
CA LEU A 368 23.46 25.65 -14.37
C LEU A 368 24.99 25.65 -14.28
N HIS A 369 25.50 26.10 -13.11
CA HIS A 369 26.93 26.09 -12.77
C HIS A 369 27.85 26.78 -13.79
N GLU A 370 27.34 27.79 -14.52
CA GLU A 370 28.10 28.54 -15.55
C GLU A 370 28.69 27.61 -16.62
N GLY A 371 27.95 26.54 -16.98
CA GLY A 371 28.40 25.56 -17.98
C GLY A 371 29.43 24.55 -17.47
N ARG A 372 29.87 24.63 -16.20
CA ARG A 372 30.78 23.64 -15.61
C ARG A 372 30.11 22.28 -15.50
N GLY A 373 30.91 21.21 -15.58
CA GLY A 373 30.40 19.84 -15.49
C GLY A 373 29.89 19.51 -14.08
N TYR A 374 28.73 18.89 -13.96
CA TYR A 374 28.12 18.55 -12.67
C TYR A 374 27.30 17.26 -12.72
N GLY A 375 27.07 16.65 -11.55
CA GLY A 375 26.18 15.51 -11.40
C GLY A 375 24.76 15.92 -11.01
N ALA A 376 23.74 15.36 -11.69
CA ALA A 376 22.33 15.59 -11.40
C ALA A 376 21.57 14.26 -11.26
N LEU A 377 20.44 14.27 -10.55
CA LEU A 377 19.38 13.28 -10.78
C LEU A 377 18.53 13.76 -11.94
N VAL A 378 18.32 12.85 -12.90
CA VAL A 378 17.47 13.11 -14.06
C VAL A 378 16.37 12.08 -14.16
N HIS A 379 15.26 12.48 -14.76
CA HIS A 379 14.13 11.63 -15.10
C HIS A 379 14.01 11.50 -16.61
N GLN A 380 13.66 10.30 -17.05
CA GLN A 380 13.13 10.04 -18.38
C GLN A 380 11.87 9.21 -18.25
N SER A 381 10.97 9.37 -19.21
CA SER A 381 9.79 8.53 -19.35
C SER A 381 9.67 7.96 -20.75
N CYS A 382 8.91 6.89 -20.87
CA CYS A 382 8.65 6.22 -22.13
C CYS A 382 7.30 5.51 -22.01
N ALA A 383 6.35 5.76 -22.91
CA ALA A 383 5.23 4.83 -23.04
C ALA A 383 5.79 3.43 -23.34
N SER A 384 5.23 2.35 -22.81
CA SER A 384 5.85 1.01 -22.86
C SER A 384 6.30 0.54 -24.26
N GLN A 385 5.68 1.08 -25.32
CA GLN A 385 6.01 0.84 -26.73
C GLN A 385 6.44 2.09 -27.51
N GLY A 386 6.75 3.19 -26.83
CA GLY A 386 7.09 4.48 -27.42
C GLY A 386 8.59 4.80 -27.42
N ALA A 387 8.90 6.05 -27.72
CA ALA A 387 10.24 6.61 -27.59
C ALA A 387 10.47 7.18 -26.18
N TRP A 388 11.72 7.15 -25.73
CA TRP A 388 12.12 7.79 -24.48
C TRP A 388 12.14 9.31 -24.65
N THR A 389 11.65 10.03 -23.64
CA THR A 389 11.78 11.50 -23.58
C THR A 389 13.23 11.91 -23.38
N GLU A 390 13.55 13.17 -23.71
CA GLU A 390 14.81 13.79 -23.29
C GLU A 390 14.96 13.75 -21.76
N PRO A 391 16.18 13.57 -21.20
CA PRO A 391 16.41 13.59 -19.76
C PRO A 391 16.18 14.99 -19.16
N SER A 392 15.19 15.10 -18.28
CA SER A 392 14.93 16.31 -17.50
C SER A 392 15.65 16.26 -16.15
N VAL A 393 16.18 17.40 -15.70
CA VAL A 393 16.79 17.49 -14.37
C VAL A 393 15.70 17.46 -13.30
N VAL A 394 15.90 16.63 -12.28
CA VAL A 394 15.02 16.54 -11.10
C VAL A 394 15.69 17.19 -9.90
N VAL A 395 16.97 16.86 -9.65
CA VAL A 395 17.76 17.46 -8.58
C VAL A 395 19.15 17.79 -9.10
N ALA A 396 19.53 19.06 -9.04
CA ALA A 396 20.88 19.54 -9.30
C ALA A 396 21.65 19.73 -7.99
N GLY A 397 22.89 19.25 -7.97
CA GLY A 397 23.77 19.42 -6.83
C GLY A 397 24.20 20.87 -6.60
N ALA A 398 24.54 21.20 -5.36
CA ALA A 398 24.96 22.54 -4.94
C ALA A 398 26.32 23.00 -5.48
N HIS A 399 27.16 22.07 -5.92
CA HIS A 399 28.48 22.37 -6.44
C HIS A 399 28.68 21.72 -7.81
N PRO A 400 29.44 22.35 -8.72
CA PRO A 400 29.93 21.66 -9.89
C PRO A 400 30.84 20.50 -9.49
N GLY A 401 31.00 19.54 -10.40
CA GLY A 401 31.83 18.37 -10.22
C GLY A 401 31.09 17.16 -9.66
N TYR A 402 31.85 16.28 -9.00
CA TYR A 402 31.36 14.96 -8.61
C TYR A 402 30.38 14.99 -7.44
N ALA A 403 29.14 14.62 -7.73
CA ALA A 403 28.08 14.39 -6.73
C ALA A 403 27.70 12.90 -6.64
N ILE A 404 27.17 12.50 -5.49
CA ILE A 404 26.53 11.20 -5.26
C ILE A 404 25.07 11.43 -4.90
N PHE A 405 24.18 10.66 -5.51
CA PHE A 405 22.77 10.61 -5.15
C PHE A 405 22.38 9.21 -4.68
N PHE A 406 21.70 9.14 -3.54
CA PHE A 406 21.14 7.91 -2.98
C PHE A 406 19.62 7.91 -3.12
N HIS A 407 19.13 7.52 -4.30
CA HIS A 407 17.71 7.62 -4.62
C HIS A 407 16.97 6.29 -4.71
N LYS A 408 15.64 6.39 -4.56
CA LYS A 408 14.63 5.34 -4.70
C LYS A 408 13.36 5.95 -5.27
N LEU A 409 12.70 5.19 -6.14
CA LEU A 409 11.44 5.58 -6.77
C LEU A 409 10.34 4.60 -6.32
N ALA A 410 9.17 5.14 -5.98
CA ALA A 410 7.97 4.38 -5.66
C ALA A 410 6.75 4.99 -6.35
N LEU A 411 5.69 4.19 -6.44
CA LEU A 411 4.38 4.57 -6.96
C LEU A 411 3.34 4.37 -5.86
N ASP A 412 2.40 5.29 -5.73
CA ASP A 412 1.20 5.08 -4.94
C ASP A 412 0.07 4.41 -5.75
N ALA A 413 -1.14 4.39 -5.19
CA ALA A 413 -2.30 3.82 -5.86
C ALA A 413 -2.85 4.73 -6.97
N GLU A 414 -2.43 5.99 -7.04
CA GLU A 414 -2.87 7.02 -7.98
C GLU A 414 -1.85 7.26 -9.10
N ASP A 415 -0.78 6.46 -9.14
CA ASP A 415 0.33 6.59 -10.11
C ASP A 415 1.18 7.85 -9.92
N ARG A 416 1.13 8.46 -8.73
CA ARG A 416 2.06 9.52 -8.36
C ARG A 416 3.43 8.92 -8.07
N LEU A 417 4.47 9.61 -8.53
CA LEU A 417 5.84 9.19 -8.33
C LEU A 417 6.38 9.79 -7.04
N PHE A 418 6.93 8.94 -6.17
CA PHE A 418 7.63 9.36 -4.96
C PHE A 418 9.12 9.06 -5.10
N LEU A 419 9.94 10.11 -5.17
CA LEU A 419 11.40 10.04 -5.26
C LEU A 419 12.01 10.40 -3.91
N SER A 420 12.47 9.40 -3.17
CA SER A 420 13.32 9.62 -2.00
C SER A 420 14.76 9.73 -2.47
N CYS A 421 15.48 10.80 -2.15
CA CYS A 421 16.89 10.93 -2.46
C CYS A 421 17.69 11.65 -1.37
N SER A 422 19.01 11.42 -1.33
CA SER A 422 19.94 12.30 -0.61
C SER A 422 21.10 12.68 -1.52
N TYR A 423 21.66 13.86 -1.27
CA TYR A 423 22.74 14.46 -2.04
C TYR A 423 24.03 14.56 -1.22
N GLN A 424 25.16 14.30 -1.86
CA GLN A 424 26.50 14.56 -1.33
C GLN A 424 27.43 15.02 -2.47
N GLY A 425 28.07 16.18 -2.33
CA GLY A 425 29.00 16.75 -3.32
C GLY A 425 29.81 17.90 -2.73
N GLY A 426 30.74 18.46 -3.51
CA GLY A 426 31.57 19.61 -3.09
C GLY A 426 32.65 19.29 -2.04
N PRO A 427 33.15 20.30 -1.30
CA PRO A 427 34.24 20.17 -0.33
C PRO A 427 34.00 19.08 0.72
N GLY A 428 32.78 18.98 1.24
CA GLY A 428 32.41 17.95 2.22
C GLY A 428 32.52 16.51 1.70
N LEU A 429 32.42 16.27 0.39
CA LEU A 429 32.71 14.95 -0.19
C LEU A 429 34.21 14.67 -0.26
N THR A 430 35.02 15.70 -0.53
CA THR A 430 36.48 15.62 -0.62
C THR A 430 37.10 15.34 0.75
N GLU A 431 36.68 16.07 1.77
CA GLU A 431 37.06 15.83 3.17
C GLU A 431 36.69 14.42 3.63
N ASP A 432 35.49 13.96 3.28
CA ASP A 432 35.02 12.62 3.58
C ASP A 432 35.90 11.54 2.93
N ARG A 433 36.33 11.74 1.69
CA ARG A 433 37.23 10.81 0.99
C ARG A 433 38.61 10.77 1.66
N ALA A 434 39.17 11.92 1.99
CA ALA A 434 40.47 12.02 2.67
C ALA A 434 40.44 11.29 4.02
N LEU A 435 39.42 11.56 4.83
CA LEU A 435 39.22 10.92 6.12
C LEU A 435 39.03 9.39 6.01
N ARG A 436 38.28 8.90 5.02
CA ARG A 436 38.11 7.45 4.78
C ARG A 436 39.44 6.78 4.48
N SER A 437 40.28 7.41 3.66
CA SER A 437 41.63 6.90 3.38
C SER A 437 42.45 6.82 4.67
N SER A 438 42.43 7.86 5.52
CA SER A 438 43.15 7.86 6.81
C SER A 438 42.63 6.80 7.80
N LEU A 439 41.31 6.60 7.88
CA LEU A 439 40.71 5.61 8.78
C LEU A 439 40.91 4.17 8.30
N ALA A 440 40.91 3.94 6.98
CA ALA A 440 41.23 2.64 6.40
C ALA A 440 42.68 2.21 6.73
N VAL A 441 43.62 3.15 6.73
CA VAL A 441 45.02 2.91 7.16
C VAL A 441 45.09 2.51 8.64
N LEU A 442 44.18 3.03 9.48
CA LEU A 442 44.12 2.71 10.90
C LEU A 442 43.28 1.47 11.24
N GLY A 443 42.80 0.72 10.24
CA GLY A 443 41.93 -0.45 10.45
C GLY A 443 40.57 -0.12 11.09
N ARG A 444 40.18 1.16 11.15
CA ARG A 444 38.95 1.64 11.80
C ARG A 444 37.89 1.94 10.75
N THR A 445 36.72 1.31 10.83
CA THR A 445 35.55 1.69 10.02
C THR A 445 34.56 2.46 10.90
N LEU A 446 34.66 3.79 10.92
CA LEU A 446 33.64 4.64 11.54
C LEU A 446 32.60 5.06 10.48
N LEU A 447 31.33 4.77 10.77
CA LEU A 447 30.16 5.35 10.09
C LEU A 447 29.97 6.77 10.63
N ARG A 448 30.09 7.79 9.78
CA ARG A 448 30.02 9.20 10.21
C ARG A 448 28.71 9.92 9.84
N PRO A 449 28.31 10.93 10.63
CA PRO A 449 27.10 11.71 10.44
C PRO A 449 27.22 12.62 9.21
N GLY A 450 26.28 12.54 8.26
CA GLY A 450 26.31 13.43 7.09
C GLY A 450 25.56 12.90 5.87
N LYS A 451 25.68 11.60 5.59
CA LYS A 451 25.11 10.92 4.40
C LYS A 451 23.59 11.16 4.18
N TYR A 452 22.89 11.50 5.26
CA TYR A 452 21.44 11.67 5.30
C TYR A 452 20.96 13.02 5.86
N ARG A 453 21.85 14.00 6.07
CA ARG A 453 21.45 15.32 6.63
C ARG A 453 20.49 16.09 5.71
N ARG A 454 20.57 15.85 4.39
CA ARG A 454 19.72 16.49 3.36
C ARG A 454 18.86 15.49 2.61
N ARG A 455 18.38 14.44 3.28
CA ARG A 455 17.43 13.52 2.63
C ARG A 455 16.14 14.27 2.32
N MET A 456 15.58 14.03 1.15
CA MET A 456 14.35 14.64 0.69
C MET A 456 13.44 13.57 0.12
N LEU A 457 12.14 13.82 0.22
CA LEU A 457 11.11 13.10 -0.48
C LEU A 457 10.45 14.09 -1.44
N LEU A 458 10.55 13.79 -2.73
CA LEU A 458 9.90 14.55 -3.78
C LEU A 458 8.70 13.74 -4.29
N VAL A 459 7.66 14.45 -4.72
CA VAL A 459 6.48 13.88 -5.37
C VAL A 459 6.30 14.53 -6.74
N SER A 460 5.85 13.73 -7.70
CA SER A 460 5.34 14.18 -8.98
C SER A 460 3.93 13.66 -9.19
N ASP A 461 3.01 14.59 -9.44
CA ASP A 461 1.60 14.33 -9.71
C ASP A 461 1.33 14.14 -11.22
N ASP A 462 2.33 14.36 -12.08
CA ASP A 462 2.20 14.54 -13.54
C ASP A 462 3.16 13.66 -14.36
N ALA A 463 3.40 12.42 -13.91
CA ALA A 463 4.25 11.45 -14.62
C ALA A 463 5.75 11.81 -14.68
N GLY A 464 6.21 12.71 -13.81
CA GLY A 464 7.59 13.16 -13.71
C GLY A 464 7.91 14.42 -14.53
N ALA A 465 6.90 15.10 -15.09
CA ALA A 465 7.09 16.37 -15.78
C ALA A 465 7.49 17.49 -14.81
N SER A 466 6.95 17.49 -13.60
CA SER A 466 7.33 18.38 -12.50
C SER A 466 7.51 17.62 -11.19
N TRP A 467 8.31 18.21 -10.29
CA TRP A 467 8.66 17.63 -9.00
C TRP A 467 8.62 18.69 -7.91
N ARG A 468 8.02 18.34 -6.77
CA ARG A 468 7.97 19.20 -5.57
C ARG A 468 8.30 18.40 -4.31
N PHE A 469 8.65 19.08 -3.22
CA PHE A 469 8.79 18.41 -1.93
C PHE A 469 7.44 17.83 -1.48
N ALA A 470 7.46 16.59 -0.98
CA ALA A 470 6.25 15.94 -0.47
C ALA A 470 5.83 16.54 0.88
N ALA A 471 4.57 16.92 1.01
CA ALA A 471 3.96 17.36 2.25
C ALA A 471 3.31 16.19 3.00
N ASP A 472 2.94 16.41 4.26
CA ASP A 472 2.22 15.40 5.06
C ASP A 472 0.92 14.96 4.38
N ALA A 473 0.20 15.90 3.74
CA ALA A 473 -1.02 15.62 2.98
C ALA A 473 -0.81 14.67 1.79
N ASP A 474 0.40 14.60 1.21
CA ASP A 474 0.70 13.65 0.14
C ASP A 474 0.78 12.21 0.65
N LEU A 475 1.11 12.04 1.93
CA LEU A 475 1.24 10.77 2.64
C LEU A 475 0.01 10.47 3.52
N ASP A 476 -0.86 11.45 3.77
CA ASP A 476 -2.16 11.36 4.47
C ASP A 476 -3.34 11.07 3.55
N ALA A 477 -3.11 10.44 2.41
CA ALA A 477 -4.17 10.18 1.46
C ALA A 477 -4.69 8.74 1.56
N PRO A 478 -5.46 8.33 2.59
CA PRO A 478 -6.29 7.15 2.45
C PRO A 478 -7.43 7.48 1.49
N GLY A 479 -7.17 7.30 0.19
CA GLY A 479 -8.19 7.26 -0.87
C GLY A 479 -8.63 8.58 -1.50
N ARG A 480 -7.72 9.32 -2.15
CA ARG A 480 -8.10 10.21 -3.26
C ARG A 480 -8.21 9.41 -4.57
N HIS A 481 -9.37 8.76 -4.71
CA HIS A 481 -10.04 8.34 -5.95
C HIS A 481 -9.56 7.12 -6.77
N ALA A 482 -10.51 6.19 -6.92
CA ALA A 482 -10.84 5.37 -8.08
C ALA A 482 -9.87 5.39 -9.28
N ARG A 483 -9.19 4.26 -9.53
CA ARG A 483 -8.57 4.02 -10.83
C ARG A 483 -9.61 3.82 -11.93
N ARG A 484 -9.41 4.65 -12.96
CA ARG A 484 -9.89 4.65 -14.34
C ARG A 484 -10.02 3.22 -14.89
N ALA A 485 -11.21 2.92 -15.40
CA ALA A 485 -11.51 1.66 -16.08
C ALA A 485 -10.73 1.60 -17.41
N LEU A 486 -10.17 0.42 -17.70
CA LEU A 486 -9.77 0.03 -19.05
C LEU A 486 -11.00 0.08 -19.98
N PRO A 487 -10.83 0.43 -21.27
CA PRO A 487 -11.94 0.67 -22.18
C PRO A 487 -12.82 -0.58 -22.33
N ALA A 488 -14.14 -0.34 -22.29
CA ALA A 488 -15.16 -1.36 -22.42
C ALA A 488 -15.15 -1.94 -23.84
N ALA A 489 -14.76 -3.21 -23.98
CA ALA A 489 -15.15 -4.01 -25.14
C ALA A 489 -16.62 -4.42 -24.99
N ALA A 490 -17.38 -4.11 -26.04
CA ALA A 490 -18.70 -4.59 -26.47
C ALA A 490 -19.65 -5.18 -25.41
N ALA A 491 -20.79 -4.51 -25.26
CA ALA A 491 -21.96 -5.04 -24.60
C ALA A 491 -22.49 -6.28 -25.34
N GLU A 492 -22.51 -7.42 -24.66
CA GLU A 492 -23.37 -8.54 -25.03
C GLU A 492 -24.23 -9.00 -23.85
N ARG A 493 -25.51 -9.21 -24.16
CA ARG A 493 -26.53 -9.80 -23.29
C ARG A 493 -26.16 -11.25 -23.05
N GLY A 494 -26.05 -11.68 -21.80
CA GLY A 494 -25.83 -13.08 -21.47
C GLY A 494 -26.21 -13.38 -20.03
N ASP A 495 -27.12 -14.34 -19.85
CA ASP A 495 -27.60 -14.86 -18.57
C ASP A 495 -26.46 -15.27 -17.63
N GLU A 496 -26.44 -14.74 -16.40
CA GLU A 496 -25.45 -15.10 -15.37
C GLU A 496 -26.02 -16.19 -14.43
N ARG A 497 -25.49 -17.43 -14.49
CA ARG A 497 -25.78 -18.52 -13.53
C ARG A 497 -24.71 -18.60 -12.42
N VAL A 498 -25.13 -19.00 -11.21
CA VAL A 498 -24.30 -19.17 -10.01
C VAL A 498 -23.65 -20.57 -10.01
N ALA A 499 -22.32 -20.64 -9.83
CA ALA A 499 -21.56 -21.89 -9.72
C ALA A 499 -21.01 -22.10 -8.29
N ALA A 500 -21.02 -23.36 -7.81
CA ALA A 500 -20.52 -23.77 -6.50
C ALA A 500 -19.03 -23.44 -6.30
N ALA A 501 -18.59 -23.20 -5.06
CA ALA A 501 -17.22 -22.85 -4.69
C ALA A 501 -16.32 -24.07 -4.40
N PRO A 502 -14.99 -24.03 -4.71
CA PRO A 502 -14.02 -25.01 -4.23
C PRO A 502 -13.78 -24.87 -2.69
N PRO A 503 -13.11 -25.85 -2.04
CA PRO A 503 -13.22 -26.10 -0.59
C PRO A 503 -12.64 -25.06 0.38
N ASP A 504 -11.96 -24.01 -0.09
CA ASP A 504 -11.02 -23.24 0.75
C ASP A 504 -11.63 -22.05 1.53
N VAL A 505 -12.88 -22.13 1.99
CA VAL A 505 -13.44 -21.16 2.95
C VAL A 505 -13.38 -21.75 4.35
N GLY A 506 -12.25 -21.56 5.03
CA GLY A 506 -12.09 -21.93 6.44
C GLY A 506 -12.63 -20.83 7.36
N TRP A 507 -13.55 -21.19 8.26
CA TRP A 507 -14.12 -20.29 9.25
C TRP A 507 -13.64 -20.67 10.65
N GLU A 508 -13.39 -19.68 11.50
CA GLU A 508 -12.95 -19.87 12.88
C GLU A 508 -13.94 -19.25 13.88
N TRP A 509 -14.18 -19.95 14.99
CA TRP A 509 -14.98 -19.46 16.11
C TRP A 509 -14.17 -18.51 16.98
N VAL A 510 -14.75 -17.37 17.39
CA VAL A 510 -14.00 -16.34 18.12
C VAL A 510 -14.61 -16.01 19.49
N ASN A 511 -13.74 -15.87 20.51
CA ASN A 511 -14.01 -15.53 21.91
C ASN A 511 -14.74 -14.16 22.08
N PRO A 512 -15.72 -13.98 22.99
CA PRO A 512 -16.13 -14.86 24.11
C PRO A 512 -16.74 -16.19 23.62
N LEU A 513 -16.74 -17.24 24.45
CA LEU A 513 -17.61 -18.41 24.23
C LEU A 513 -19.03 -17.91 23.90
N PRO A 514 -19.81 -18.61 23.04
CA PRO A 514 -21.13 -18.14 22.60
C PRO A 514 -21.96 -17.74 23.81
N GLN A 515 -22.25 -16.44 23.92
CA GLN A 515 -23.00 -15.85 25.04
C GLN A 515 -24.51 -16.18 24.98
N GLY A 516 -24.93 -16.98 23.99
CA GLY A 516 -26.29 -17.49 23.82
C GLY A 516 -27.25 -16.53 23.12
N ASN A 517 -27.09 -15.22 23.27
CA ASN A 517 -28.02 -14.23 22.68
C ASN A 517 -27.76 -14.01 21.18
N GLN A 518 -28.81 -13.73 20.41
CA GLN A 518 -28.70 -13.54 18.98
C GLN A 518 -28.08 -12.17 18.63
N PHE A 519 -27.12 -12.14 17.69
CA PHE A 519 -26.64 -10.89 17.10
C PHE A 519 -27.53 -10.45 15.93
N THR A 520 -27.89 -9.17 15.92
CA THR A 520 -28.85 -8.55 14.98
C THR A 520 -28.23 -7.42 14.18
N GLY A 521 -27.16 -6.79 14.69
CA GLY A 521 -26.48 -5.69 14.03
C GLY A 521 -24.98 -5.70 14.29
N MET A 522 -24.19 -5.27 13.30
CA MET A 522 -22.74 -5.14 13.43
C MET A 522 -22.23 -3.97 12.61
N ALA A 523 -21.32 -3.19 13.19
CA ALA A 523 -20.65 -2.09 12.51
C ALA A 523 -19.18 -2.01 12.89
N LEU A 524 -18.37 -1.64 11.91
CA LEU A 524 -16.93 -1.41 12.08
C LEU A 524 -16.62 0.07 11.87
N ALA A 525 -15.75 0.62 12.73
CA ALA A 525 -15.06 1.88 12.54
C ALA A 525 -13.63 1.61 12.06
N GLY A 526 -13.39 1.88 10.78
CA GLY A 526 -12.13 1.52 10.14
C GLY A 526 -11.96 0.00 10.03
N ARG A 527 -10.71 -0.49 10.09
CA ARG A 527 -10.35 -1.90 9.85
C ARG A 527 -10.12 -2.72 11.12
N ARG A 528 -10.29 -2.14 12.32
CA ARG A 528 -9.94 -2.77 13.60
C ARG A 528 -11.02 -2.68 14.67
N PHE A 529 -11.70 -1.55 14.79
CA PHE A 529 -12.66 -1.32 15.86
C PHE A 529 -14.06 -1.65 15.37
N GLY A 530 -14.86 -2.30 16.19
CA GLY A 530 -16.23 -2.61 15.83
C GLY A 530 -17.08 -2.99 17.03
N TRP A 531 -18.39 -2.97 16.79
CA TRP A 531 -19.40 -3.38 17.73
C TRP A 531 -20.36 -4.35 17.06
N ALA A 532 -20.80 -5.34 17.82
CA ALA A 532 -21.95 -6.17 17.49
C ALA A 532 -22.98 -6.05 18.61
N VAL A 533 -24.24 -6.03 18.22
CA VAL A 533 -25.38 -5.85 19.12
C VAL A 533 -26.42 -6.93 18.89
N GLY A 534 -27.24 -7.18 19.91
CA GLY A 534 -28.17 -8.30 19.89
C GLY A 534 -29.29 -8.21 20.91
N THR A 535 -29.96 -9.34 21.11
CA THR A 535 -31.08 -9.46 22.05
C THR A 535 -30.65 -9.26 23.51
N HIS A 536 -31.60 -8.90 24.36
CA HIS A 536 -31.38 -8.72 25.81
C HIS A 536 -30.27 -7.70 26.16
N GLY A 537 -30.16 -6.60 25.42
CA GLY A 537 -29.13 -5.58 25.65
C GLY A 537 -27.70 -6.02 25.31
N THR A 538 -27.52 -7.10 24.55
CA THR A 538 -26.19 -7.62 24.24
C THR A 538 -25.38 -6.61 23.41
N VAL A 539 -24.22 -6.21 23.94
CA VAL A 539 -23.22 -5.40 23.21
C VAL A 539 -21.84 -5.98 23.41
N VAL A 540 -21.14 -6.25 22.31
CA VAL A 540 -19.74 -6.66 22.31
C VAL A 540 -18.91 -5.75 21.42
N ARG A 541 -17.65 -5.55 21.77
CA ARG A 541 -16.70 -4.70 21.05
C ARG A 541 -15.44 -5.45 20.68
N THR A 542 -14.96 -5.24 19.47
CA THR A 542 -13.63 -5.67 19.02
C THR A 542 -12.71 -4.46 18.84
N THR A 543 -11.42 -4.66 19.09
CA THR A 543 -10.34 -3.69 18.83
C THR A 543 -9.28 -4.24 17.87
N ASP A 544 -9.47 -5.46 17.37
CA ASP A 544 -8.51 -6.26 16.62
C ASP A 544 -9.14 -6.93 15.38
N ALA A 545 -10.12 -6.27 14.77
CA ALA A 545 -10.79 -6.71 13.54
C ALA A 545 -11.60 -8.00 13.70
N GLY A 546 -12.19 -8.20 14.87
CA GLY A 546 -13.03 -9.35 15.20
C GLY A 546 -12.24 -10.61 15.52
N LEU A 547 -10.95 -10.49 15.87
CA LEU A 547 -10.13 -11.61 16.40
C LEU A 547 -10.41 -11.86 17.88
N SER A 548 -10.90 -10.87 18.60
CA SER A 548 -11.48 -11.01 19.93
C SER A 548 -12.57 -9.98 20.16
N TRP A 549 -13.52 -10.34 21.02
CA TRP A 549 -14.62 -9.49 21.42
C TRP A 549 -14.70 -9.38 22.94
N ALA A 550 -15.05 -8.20 23.43
CA ALA A 550 -15.27 -7.92 24.84
C ALA A 550 -16.69 -7.40 25.05
N THR A 551 -17.42 -8.00 25.98
CA THR A 551 -18.76 -7.53 26.37
C THR A 551 -18.68 -6.11 26.94
N GLN A 552 -19.67 -5.29 26.61
CA GLN A 552 -19.81 -3.94 27.15
C GLN A 552 -21.07 -3.85 28.02
N SER A 553 -20.95 -3.16 29.15
CA SER A 553 -22.10 -2.83 29.99
C SER A 553 -22.92 -1.73 29.33
N VAL A 554 -24.24 -1.91 29.27
CA VAL A 554 -25.19 -0.92 28.76
C VAL A 554 -26.35 -0.75 29.74
N PRO A 555 -26.95 0.45 29.83
CA PRO A 555 -28.03 0.74 30.77
C PRO A 555 -29.41 0.32 30.24
N THR A 556 -29.51 -0.82 29.55
CA THR A 556 -30.78 -1.33 29.00
C THR A 556 -30.71 -2.84 28.82
N THR A 557 -31.87 -3.49 28.86
CA THR A 557 -32.08 -4.90 28.51
C THR A 557 -32.92 -5.06 27.24
N ALA A 558 -33.27 -3.95 26.58
CA ALA A 558 -34.03 -3.95 25.34
C ALA A 558 -33.31 -4.72 24.23
N ASP A 559 -34.08 -5.26 23.29
CA ASP A 559 -33.52 -5.87 22.09
C ASP A 559 -32.92 -4.77 21.20
N LEU A 560 -31.64 -4.92 20.88
CA LEU A 560 -30.90 -3.98 20.04
C LEU A 560 -30.94 -4.51 18.61
N PHE A 561 -31.22 -3.67 17.62
CA PHE A 561 -31.41 -4.09 16.23
C PHE A 561 -30.33 -3.56 15.30
N GLY A 562 -29.80 -2.37 15.58
CA GLY A 562 -28.83 -1.71 14.72
C GLY A 562 -27.71 -1.04 15.49
N VAL A 563 -26.52 -1.04 14.91
CA VAL A 563 -25.37 -0.29 15.42
C VAL A 563 -24.67 0.44 14.29
N ALA A 564 -24.20 1.66 14.55
CA ALA A 564 -23.37 2.43 13.64
C ALA A 564 -22.17 2.99 14.40
N ALA A 565 -21.00 2.93 13.77
CA ALA A 565 -19.77 3.49 14.33
C ALA A 565 -19.26 4.60 13.40
N ALA A 566 -18.94 5.77 13.96
CA ALA A 566 -18.27 6.83 13.22
C ALA A 566 -16.75 6.70 13.30
N ASP A 567 -16.23 6.32 14.47
CA ASP A 567 -14.81 6.17 14.76
C ASP A 567 -14.59 5.20 15.93
N ALA A 568 -13.34 5.02 16.37
CA ALA A 568 -12.99 4.09 17.45
C ALA A 568 -13.60 4.44 18.82
N ARG A 569 -14.07 5.68 18.99
CA ARG A 569 -14.63 6.22 20.24
C ARG A 569 -16.14 6.47 20.16
N ARG A 570 -16.70 6.71 18.98
CA ARG A 570 -18.10 7.13 18.78
C ARG A 570 -18.93 6.09 18.04
N ALA A 571 -19.98 5.62 18.70
CA ALA A 571 -20.96 4.70 18.13
C ALA A 571 -22.37 4.97 18.68
N TRP A 572 -23.37 4.51 17.94
CA TRP A 572 -24.80 4.61 18.26
C TRP A 572 -25.45 3.26 18.07
N ILE A 573 -26.35 2.92 18.98
CA ILE A 573 -27.16 1.70 18.95
C ILE A 573 -28.62 2.11 18.95
N VAL A 574 -29.44 1.36 18.23
CA VAL A 574 -30.89 1.51 18.21
C VAL A 574 -31.57 0.17 18.46
N GLY A 575 -32.76 0.20 19.06
CA GLY A 575 -33.46 -1.03 19.47
C GLY A 575 -34.97 -0.87 19.62
N SER A 576 -35.56 -1.80 20.37
CA SER A 576 -36.99 -1.85 20.63
C SER A 576 -37.49 -0.64 21.44
N SER A 577 -38.78 -0.35 21.33
CA SER A 577 -39.45 0.73 22.07
C SER A 577 -38.81 2.13 21.89
N GLY A 578 -38.13 2.35 20.76
CA GLY A 578 -37.46 3.62 20.46
C GLY A 578 -36.12 3.82 21.17
N GLU A 579 -35.51 2.77 21.69
CA GLU A 579 -34.21 2.81 22.38
C GLU A 579 -33.12 3.39 21.47
N ILE A 580 -32.33 4.33 22.02
CA ILE A 580 -31.12 4.85 21.39
C ILE A 580 -30.04 5.00 22.45
N LEU A 581 -28.91 4.30 22.26
CA LEU A 581 -27.71 4.49 23.06
C LEU A 581 -26.61 5.16 22.24
N ARG A 582 -25.76 5.92 22.91
CA ARG A 582 -24.56 6.52 22.32
C ARG A 582 -23.35 6.33 23.22
N THR A 583 -22.19 6.15 22.61
CA THR A 583 -20.90 6.32 23.28
C THR A 583 -20.03 7.39 22.61
N THR A 584 -19.12 8.00 23.38
CA THR A 584 -18.05 8.89 22.89
C THR A 584 -16.66 8.50 23.39
N ASP A 585 -16.54 7.39 24.10
CA ASP A 585 -15.31 6.91 24.72
C ASP A 585 -14.95 5.45 24.36
N GLY A 586 -15.54 4.95 23.27
CA GLY A 586 -15.28 3.60 22.77
C GLY A 586 -16.13 2.54 23.48
N GLY A 587 -17.29 2.93 23.99
CA GLY A 587 -18.22 2.06 24.71
C GLY A 587 -17.75 1.71 26.12
N ARG A 588 -16.85 2.51 26.71
CA ARG A 588 -16.59 2.43 28.15
C ARG A 588 -17.82 2.90 28.92
N ASN A 589 -18.50 3.91 28.39
CA ASN A 589 -19.81 4.35 28.84
C ASN A 589 -20.78 4.45 27.66
N TRP A 590 -22.00 3.97 27.89
CA TRP A 590 -23.14 4.13 26.98
C TRP A 590 -24.20 5.00 27.66
N THR A 591 -24.62 6.06 26.97
CA THR A 591 -25.60 7.02 27.47
C THR A 591 -26.88 6.92 26.64
N PRO A 592 -28.06 6.77 27.27
CA PRO A 592 -29.34 6.84 26.58
C PRO A 592 -29.58 8.22 25.96
N ALA A 593 -30.21 8.26 24.79
CA ALA A 593 -30.61 9.48 24.11
C ALA A 593 -32.12 9.42 23.78
N PRO A 594 -32.93 10.40 24.23
CA PRO A 594 -34.36 10.41 23.91
C PRO A 594 -34.60 10.46 22.39
N SER A 595 -35.29 9.44 21.87
CA SER A 595 -35.63 9.33 20.45
C SER A 595 -36.88 10.12 20.06
N GLY A 596 -37.74 10.43 21.03
CA GLY A 596 -39.04 11.08 20.82
C GLY A 596 -40.10 10.15 20.22
N THR A 597 -39.92 8.83 20.31
CA THR A 597 -40.85 7.82 19.78
C THR A 597 -40.77 6.55 20.63
N THR A 598 -41.86 5.77 20.65
CA THR A 598 -41.91 4.43 21.25
C THR A 598 -41.89 3.32 20.19
N ARG A 599 -41.70 3.69 18.92
CA ARG A 599 -41.61 2.74 17.80
C ARG A 599 -40.22 2.11 17.74
N ASP A 600 -40.17 0.83 17.43
CA ASP A 600 -38.92 0.11 17.21
C ASP A 600 -38.06 0.78 16.13
N LEU A 601 -36.76 0.86 16.39
CA LEU A 601 -35.77 1.41 15.48
C LEU A 601 -34.87 0.28 14.99
N PHE A 602 -35.01 -0.09 13.71
CA PHE A 602 -34.36 -1.28 13.14
C PHE A 602 -32.95 -0.98 12.61
N ALA A 603 -32.68 0.23 12.13
CA ALA A 603 -31.42 0.56 11.50
C ALA A 603 -30.91 1.94 11.90
N VAL A 604 -29.58 2.07 12.00
CA VAL A 604 -28.89 3.33 12.28
C VAL A 604 -27.68 3.47 11.36
N VAL A 605 -27.38 4.69 10.95
CA VAL A 605 -26.19 5.01 10.16
C VAL A 605 -25.58 6.34 10.58
N ALA A 606 -24.26 6.34 10.76
CA ALA A 606 -23.48 7.54 11.00
C ALA A 606 -23.02 8.11 9.65
N VAL A 607 -23.48 9.31 9.29
CA VAL A 607 -23.01 10.05 8.11
C VAL A 607 -21.73 10.81 8.45
N SER A 608 -21.61 11.26 9.70
CA SER A 608 -20.42 11.82 10.31
C SER A 608 -20.46 11.61 11.83
N SER A 609 -19.46 12.12 12.55
CA SER A 609 -19.47 12.13 14.02
C SER A 609 -20.59 12.98 14.64
N ARG A 610 -21.26 13.83 13.84
CA ARG A 610 -22.38 14.70 14.26
C ARG A 610 -23.71 14.32 13.64
N VAL A 611 -23.73 13.86 12.39
CA VAL A 611 -24.97 13.57 11.66
C VAL A 611 -25.24 12.07 11.66
N VAL A 612 -26.35 11.67 12.26
CA VAL A 612 -26.75 10.27 12.41
C VAL A 612 -28.22 10.13 12.04
N TRP A 613 -28.57 9.03 11.40
CA TRP A 613 -29.95 8.70 11.02
C TRP A 613 -30.36 7.37 11.63
N ALA A 614 -31.61 7.28 12.07
CA ALA A 614 -32.24 6.04 12.53
C ALA A 614 -33.56 5.82 11.78
N ALA A 615 -33.84 4.59 11.39
CA ALA A 615 -35.04 4.20 10.67
C ALA A 615 -35.72 3.02 11.39
N GLY A 616 -37.05 2.96 11.33
CA GLY A 616 -37.82 2.00 12.12
C GLY A 616 -39.26 1.80 11.71
N ASP A 617 -40.05 1.29 12.63
CA ASP A 617 -41.44 0.91 12.44
C ASP A 617 -42.34 2.12 12.08
N ARG A 618 -43.44 1.84 11.39
CA ARG A 618 -44.43 2.83 10.89
C ARG A 618 -43.81 4.00 10.13
N GLY A 619 -42.82 3.72 9.28
CA GLY A 619 -42.13 4.73 8.49
C GLY A 619 -41.28 5.70 9.32
N THR A 620 -40.96 5.36 10.57
CA THR A 620 -40.21 6.24 11.47
C THR A 620 -38.82 6.49 10.94
N LEU A 621 -38.46 7.77 10.81
CA LEU A 621 -37.16 8.22 10.37
C LEU A 621 -36.72 9.39 11.25
N LEU A 622 -35.61 9.23 11.95
CA LEU A 622 -35.06 10.20 12.87
C LEU A 622 -33.70 10.68 12.37
N ARG A 623 -33.38 11.95 12.64
CA ARG A 623 -32.09 12.55 12.34
C ARG A 623 -31.56 13.29 13.57
N SER A 624 -30.31 13.01 13.88
CA SER A 624 -29.48 13.83 14.78
C SER A 624 -28.53 14.72 13.98
N ARG A 625 -28.21 15.89 14.53
CA ARG A 625 -27.15 16.81 14.03
C ARG A 625 -26.08 17.15 15.07
N ASP A 626 -26.19 16.62 16.28
CA ASP A 626 -25.31 16.91 17.43
C ASP A 626 -24.58 15.66 17.96
N GLY A 627 -24.45 14.66 17.09
CA GLY A 627 -23.83 13.39 17.39
C GLY A 627 -24.72 12.48 18.22
N GLY A 628 -26.03 12.61 18.17
CA GLY A 628 -27.01 11.70 18.77
C GLY A 628 -27.39 12.08 20.19
N ARG A 629 -27.23 13.37 20.57
CA ARG A 629 -27.76 13.89 21.83
C ARG A 629 -29.25 14.20 21.68
N THR A 630 -29.64 14.76 20.53
CA THR A 630 -31.04 15.04 20.21
C THR A 630 -31.42 14.47 18.84
N TRP A 631 -32.68 14.07 18.71
CA TRP A 631 -33.21 13.44 17.51
C TRP A 631 -34.48 14.16 17.05
N VAL A 632 -34.57 14.40 15.74
CA VAL A 632 -35.70 15.08 15.11
C VAL A 632 -36.33 14.14 14.08
N ARG A 633 -37.64 13.94 14.16
CA ARG A 633 -38.40 13.15 13.17
C ARG A 633 -38.38 13.83 11.80
N ARG A 634 -38.18 13.04 10.75
CA ARG A 634 -38.23 13.45 9.34
C ARG A 634 -39.30 12.65 8.62
N SER A 635 -39.90 13.25 7.60
CA SER A 635 -40.84 12.52 6.74
C SER A 635 -40.07 11.55 5.84
N SER A 636 -40.51 10.29 5.85
CA SER A 636 -40.03 9.21 4.97
C SER A 636 -40.92 9.02 3.73
N SER A 637 -42.04 9.75 3.62
CA SER A 637 -43.06 9.59 2.57
C SER A 637 -43.78 8.23 2.53
N THR A 638 -43.68 7.44 3.60
CA THR A 638 -44.37 6.15 3.74
C THR A 638 -44.67 5.85 5.21
N SER A 639 -45.68 5.04 5.48
CA SER A 639 -45.99 4.49 6.80
C SER A 639 -45.52 3.05 6.97
N ARG A 640 -44.87 2.46 5.96
CA ARG A 640 -44.35 1.09 6.05
C ARG A 640 -43.07 1.02 6.90
N PRO A 641 -42.83 -0.08 7.63
CA PRO A 641 -41.58 -0.34 8.35
C PRO A 641 -40.34 -0.16 7.46
N LEU A 642 -39.30 0.47 8.02
CA LEU A 642 -38.03 0.74 7.35
C LEU A 642 -36.92 -0.07 8.03
N TYR A 643 -36.36 -1.06 7.34
CA TYR A 643 -35.43 -2.03 7.92
C TYR A 643 -33.96 -1.70 7.66
N GLY A 644 -33.65 -0.90 6.63
CA GLY A 644 -32.28 -0.57 6.28
C GLY A 644 -32.12 0.90 5.89
N VAL A 645 -31.00 1.50 6.29
CA VAL A 645 -30.60 2.85 5.87
C VAL A 645 -29.11 2.90 5.57
N ALA A 646 -28.71 3.53 4.48
CA ALA A 646 -27.32 3.69 4.08
C ALA A 646 -27.08 5.08 3.48
N PHE A 647 -25.88 5.64 3.71
CA PHE A 647 -25.47 6.92 3.16
C PHE A 647 -24.08 6.85 2.50
N ALA A 648 -23.90 7.64 1.45
CA ALA A 648 -22.62 7.93 0.82
C ALA A 648 -22.57 9.43 0.47
N GLY A 649 -21.91 10.22 1.33
CA GLY A 649 -21.94 11.69 1.24
C GLY A 649 -23.36 12.21 1.37
N ARG A 650 -23.81 13.04 0.42
CA ARG A 650 -25.16 13.62 0.40
C ARG A 650 -26.27 12.69 -0.08
N HIS A 651 -25.92 11.49 -0.52
CA HIS A 651 -26.86 10.52 -1.06
C HIS A 651 -27.19 9.48 0.00
N GLY A 652 -28.46 9.13 0.13
CA GLY A 652 -28.93 8.14 1.09
C GLY A 652 -29.99 7.24 0.47
N LEU A 653 -30.05 6.00 0.95
CA LEU A 653 -31.04 5.00 0.58
C LEU A 653 -31.69 4.44 1.83
N ILE A 654 -32.97 4.11 1.72
CA ILE A 654 -33.73 3.37 2.73
C ILE A 654 -34.44 2.22 2.03
N CYS A 655 -34.48 1.06 2.67
CA CYS A 655 -35.31 -0.07 2.26
C CYS A 655 -36.25 -0.52 3.39
N GLY A 656 -37.34 -1.21 3.02
CA GLY A 656 -38.33 -1.61 4.01
C GLY A 656 -39.33 -2.66 3.51
N GLU A 657 -40.46 -2.73 4.22
CA GLU A 657 -41.53 -3.67 3.94
C GLU A 657 -42.15 -3.48 2.55
N ALA A 658 -42.63 -4.58 1.94
CA ALA A 658 -43.28 -4.62 0.64
C ALA A 658 -42.43 -3.93 -0.47
N GLY A 659 -41.13 -4.18 -0.45
CA GLY A 659 -40.17 -3.70 -1.43
C GLY A 659 -39.91 -2.20 -1.38
N VAL A 660 -40.28 -1.48 -0.31
CA VAL A 660 -40.04 -0.04 -0.20
C VAL A 660 -38.57 0.27 -0.48
N LEU A 661 -38.34 1.20 -1.40
CA LEU A 661 -37.04 1.78 -1.71
C LEU A 661 -37.20 3.30 -1.77
N LEU A 662 -36.48 4.01 -0.92
CA LEU A 662 -36.44 5.47 -0.91
C LEU A 662 -35.02 5.94 -1.20
N SER A 663 -34.89 7.10 -1.84
CA SER A 663 -33.60 7.75 -2.02
C SER A 663 -33.66 9.24 -1.67
N THR A 664 -32.56 9.75 -1.17
CA THR A 664 -32.28 11.18 -1.04
C THR A 664 -30.99 11.53 -1.79
N HIS A 665 -30.92 12.74 -2.32
CA HIS A 665 -29.71 13.31 -2.91
C HIS A 665 -29.33 14.66 -2.27
N ASP A 666 -30.00 15.03 -1.18
CA ASP A 666 -29.92 16.32 -0.51
C ASP A 666 -29.68 16.18 1.01
N ASN A 667 -28.85 15.21 1.42
CA ASN A 667 -28.56 14.93 2.83
C ASN A 667 -29.82 14.59 3.67
N GLY A 668 -30.78 13.88 3.07
CA GLY A 668 -32.03 13.49 3.72
C GLY A 668 -32.97 14.65 4.00
N LEU A 669 -32.82 15.79 3.33
CA LEU A 669 -33.82 16.86 3.43
C LEU A 669 -35.15 16.40 2.83
N ARG A 670 -35.09 15.71 1.68
CA ARG A 670 -36.24 15.09 1.01
C ARG A 670 -35.94 13.63 0.65
N TRP A 671 -36.91 12.76 0.90
CA TRP A 671 -36.91 11.36 0.50
C TRP A 671 -37.93 11.14 -0.61
N LYS A 672 -37.51 10.45 -1.68
CA LYS A 672 -38.37 10.11 -2.81
C LYS A 672 -38.51 8.60 -2.94
N GLY A 673 -39.74 8.12 -3.07
CA GLY A 673 -40.04 6.73 -3.41
C GLY A 673 -39.47 6.35 -4.78
N ARG A 674 -38.98 5.12 -4.87
CA ARG A 674 -38.45 4.51 -6.10
C ARG A 674 -39.27 3.30 -6.46
N ARG A 675 -39.44 3.09 -7.77
CA ARG A 675 -40.13 1.90 -8.28
C ARG A 675 -39.36 0.66 -7.83
N SER A 676 -40.00 -0.17 -7.03
CA SER A 676 -39.43 -1.45 -6.62
C SER A 676 -39.64 -2.50 -7.70
N LEU A 677 -38.67 -3.40 -7.85
CA LEU A 677 -38.76 -4.57 -8.73
C LEU A 677 -39.12 -5.85 -7.96
N CYS A 678 -39.46 -5.73 -6.69
CA CYS A 678 -39.84 -6.82 -5.81
C CYS A 678 -40.95 -6.36 -4.85
N SER A 679 -41.84 -7.27 -4.47
CA SER A 679 -42.94 -7.03 -3.53
C SER A 679 -42.67 -7.57 -2.12
N VAL A 680 -41.48 -8.13 -1.88
CA VAL A 680 -41.09 -8.77 -0.62
C VAL A 680 -40.41 -7.80 0.34
N ARG A 681 -40.23 -8.17 1.62
CA ARG A 681 -39.50 -7.31 2.58
C ARG A 681 -38.02 -7.22 2.20
N LEU A 682 -37.48 -6.00 2.20
CA LEU A 682 -36.05 -5.74 2.03
C LEU A 682 -35.43 -5.36 3.38
N PHE A 683 -34.51 -6.18 3.88
CA PHE A 683 -33.94 -6.06 5.22
C PHE A 683 -32.70 -5.16 5.28
N ALA A 684 -31.89 -5.14 4.22
CA ALA A 684 -30.67 -4.35 4.21
C ALA A 684 -30.44 -3.65 2.87
N VAL A 685 -29.84 -2.47 2.94
CA VAL A 685 -29.42 -1.68 1.79
C VAL A 685 -27.99 -1.20 1.99
N ALA A 686 -27.21 -1.18 0.92
CA ALA A 686 -25.86 -0.64 0.89
C ALA A 686 -25.72 0.35 -0.26
N LEU A 687 -24.97 1.43 -0.03
CA LEU A 687 -24.65 2.47 -1.01
C LEU A 687 -23.15 2.77 -1.00
N CYS A 688 -22.51 2.70 -2.16
CA CYS A 688 -21.13 3.12 -2.35
C CYS A 688 -21.04 4.57 -2.85
N LYS A 689 -19.90 5.22 -2.60
CA LYS A 689 -19.60 6.57 -3.11
C LYS A 689 -19.61 6.65 -4.64
N ASP A 690 -19.28 5.55 -5.32
CA ASP A 690 -19.32 5.44 -6.78
C ASP A 690 -20.75 5.33 -7.36
N GLY A 691 -21.76 5.23 -6.49
CA GLY A 691 -23.17 5.17 -6.87
C GLY A 691 -23.73 3.77 -7.10
N ARG A 692 -22.93 2.72 -6.92
CA ARG A 692 -23.45 1.36 -6.84
C ARG A 692 -24.26 1.20 -5.55
N ALA A 693 -25.41 0.57 -5.66
CA ALA A 693 -26.24 0.20 -4.52
C ALA A 693 -26.79 -1.22 -4.66
N ALA A 694 -27.10 -1.81 -3.52
CA ALA A 694 -27.72 -3.13 -3.43
C ALA A 694 -28.73 -3.13 -2.29
N ALA A 695 -29.86 -3.80 -2.49
CA ALA A 695 -30.79 -4.12 -1.42
C ALA A 695 -31.13 -5.60 -1.46
N VAL A 696 -31.30 -6.20 -0.29
CA VAL A 696 -31.52 -7.64 -0.12
C VAL A 696 -32.71 -7.93 0.78
N GLY A 697 -33.36 -9.07 0.58
CA GLY A 697 -34.62 -9.38 1.26
C GLY A 697 -35.01 -10.85 1.26
N GLU A 698 -36.30 -11.08 1.52
CA GLU A 698 -36.91 -12.43 1.60
C GLU A 698 -36.80 -13.19 0.28
N GLY A 699 -36.81 -14.53 0.36
CA GLY A 699 -36.80 -15.39 -0.82
C GLY A 699 -35.58 -15.20 -1.71
N GLY A 700 -34.44 -14.83 -1.12
CA GLY A 700 -33.19 -14.54 -1.83
C GLY A 700 -33.22 -13.27 -2.66
N ALA A 701 -34.18 -12.36 -2.42
CA ALA A 701 -34.31 -11.12 -3.18
C ALA A 701 -33.02 -10.32 -3.13
N LEU A 702 -32.51 -9.95 -4.31
CA LEU A 702 -31.35 -9.10 -4.48
C LEU A 702 -31.62 -8.15 -5.64
N VAL A 703 -31.62 -6.85 -5.36
CA VAL A 703 -31.73 -5.80 -6.36
C VAL A 703 -30.48 -4.94 -6.35
N LEU A 704 -30.04 -4.53 -7.54
CA LEU A 704 -28.83 -3.73 -7.74
C LEU A 704 -29.15 -2.43 -8.45
N SER A 705 -28.37 -1.39 -8.15
CA SER A 705 -28.38 -0.11 -8.84
C SER A 705 -26.94 0.33 -9.14
N THR A 706 -26.76 1.08 -10.22
CA THR A 706 -25.48 1.70 -10.60
C THR A 706 -25.57 3.24 -10.64
N ASP A 707 -26.72 3.81 -10.29
CA ASP A 707 -27.03 5.23 -10.48
C ASP A 707 -27.48 5.95 -9.20
N ARG A 708 -26.98 5.48 -8.05
CA ARG A 708 -27.31 5.95 -6.68
C ARG A 708 -28.75 5.64 -6.28
N GLY A 709 -29.26 4.47 -6.68
CA GLY A 709 -30.59 3.99 -6.34
C GLY A 709 -31.72 4.75 -7.02
N ARG A 710 -31.45 5.39 -8.17
CA ARG A 710 -32.51 6.00 -8.98
C ARG A 710 -33.26 4.94 -9.77
N THR A 711 -32.53 4.00 -10.35
CA THR A 711 -33.05 2.81 -11.01
C THR A 711 -32.47 1.55 -10.38
N TRP A 712 -33.25 0.47 -10.43
CA TRP A 712 -32.90 -0.83 -9.85
C TRP A 712 -33.08 -1.92 -10.90
N ARG A 713 -32.35 -3.02 -10.74
CA ARG A 713 -32.52 -4.28 -11.48
C ARG A 713 -32.53 -5.46 -10.52
N SER A 714 -33.36 -6.46 -10.76
CA SER A 714 -33.38 -7.71 -9.98
C SER A 714 -32.28 -8.66 -10.44
N VAL A 715 -31.73 -9.44 -9.52
CA VAL A 715 -30.75 -10.50 -9.77
C VAL A 715 -31.30 -11.81 -9.21
N ARG A 716 -31.38 -12.85 -10.05
CA ARG A 716 -31.71 -14.21 -9.59
C ARG A 716 -30.49 -14.79 -8.88
N THR A 717 -30.61 -14.97 -7.57
CA THR A 717 -29.53 -15.52 -6.73
C THR A 717 -29.51 -17.06 -6.72
N GLY A 718 -30.63 -17.69 -7.05
CA GLY A 718 -30.80 -19.15 -6.94
C GLY A 718 -30.92 -19.66 -5.50
N ILE A 719 -31.02 -18.73 -4.54
CA ILE A 719 -31.18 -19.01 -3.11
C ILE A 719 -32.62 -18.68 -2.73
N GLY A 720 -33.30 -19.57 -2.00
CA GLY A 720 -34.65 -19.34 -1.48
C GLY A 720 -34.70 -18.79 -0.05
N GLU A 721 -33.56 -18.70 0.63
CA GLU A 721 -33.48 -18.20 2.01
C GLU A 721 -33.51 -16.67 2.09
N THR A 722 -33.87 -16.14 3.26
CA THR A 722 -33.87 -14.70 3.51
C THR A 722 -32.47 -14.13 3.58
N LEU A 723 -32.17 -13.12 2.75
CA LEU A 723 -30.94 -12.33 2.85
C LEU A 723 -31.16 -11.16 3.81
N ARG A 724 -30.38 -11.11 4.89
CA ARG A 724 -30.55 -10.16 6.01
C ARG A 724 -29.55 -9.02 6.00
N ALA A 725 -28.41 -9.19 5.37
CA ALA A 725 -27.36 -8.19 5.35
C ALA A 725 -26.70 -8.08 3.97
N VAL A 726 -26.30 -6.88 3.57
CA VAL A 726 -25.54 -6.65 2.34
C VAL A 726 -24.45 -5.61 2.57
N ARG A 727 -23.27 -5.86 2.01
CA ARG A 727 -22.15 -4.91 2.00
C ARG A 727 -21.60 -4.80 0.59
N LEU A 728 -21.47 -3.56 0.12
CA LEU A 728 -20.78 -3.24 -1.11
C LEU A 728 -19.39 -2.69 -0.80
N LEU A 729 -18.41 -3.15 -1.58
CA LEU A 729 -17.02 -2.72 -1.51
C LEU A 729 -16.61 -2.06 -2.84
N PRO A 730 -15.47 -1.33 -2.86
CA PRO A 730 -14.90 -0.81 -4.10
C PRO A 730 -14.68 -1.91 -5.17
N LYS A 731 -14.55 -1.52 -6.44
CA LYS A 731 -14.22 -2.41 -7.58
C LYS A 731 -15.22 -3.55 -7.86
N GLY A 732 -16.49 -3.43 -7.46
CA GLY A 732 -17.50 -4.45 -7.79
C GLY A 732 -17.66 -5.59 -6.78
N ARG A 733 -16.82 -5.65 -5.73
CA ARG A 733 -16.92 -6.70 -4.71
C ARG A 733 -18.16 -6.47 -3.84
N ALA A 734 -18.89 -7.53 -3.53
CA ALA A 734 -20.09 -7.47 -2.71
C ALA A 734 -20.27 -8.76 -1.90
N TRP A 735 -20.90 -8.61 -0.74
CA TRP A 735 -21.25 -9.71 0.15
C TRP A 735 -22.72 -9.56 0.55
N ALA A 736 -23.48 -10.65 0.53
CA ALA A 736 -24.82 -10.70 1.11
C ALA A 736 -24.94 -11.90 2.04
N GLY A 737 -25.35 -11.67 3.27
CA GLY A 737 -25.56 -12.72 4.28
C GLY A 737 -27.00 -13.17 4.26
N GLY A 738 -27.21 -14.49 4.09
CA GLY A 738 -28.46 -15.19 4.28
C GLY A 738 -28.45 -16.00 5.58
N GLU A 739 -29.49 -16.80 5.80
CA GLU A 739 -29.63 -17.59 7.01
C GLU A 739 -28.49 -18.61 7.17
N ARG A 740 -28.16 -19.36 6.12
CA ARG A 740 -27.12 -20.40 6.16
C ARG A 740 -26.05 -20.19 5.10
N THR A 741 -26.18 -19.18 4.25
CA THR A 741 -25.29 -18.92 3.14
C THR A 741 -24.78 -17.49 3.16
N VAL A 742 -23.55 -17.29 2.72
CA VAL A 742 -23.06 -15.99 2.30
C VAL A 742 -22.86 -15.99 0.78
N LEU A 743 -23.45 -15.00 0.11
CA LEU A 743 -23.24 -14.73 -1.29
C LEU A 743 -22.05 -13.79 -1.47
N VAL A 744 -21.13 -14.15 -2.37
CA VAL A 744 -19.91 -13.42 -2.64
C VAL A 744 -19.86 -13.03 -4.12
N ARG A 745 -19.64 -11.75 -4.39
CA ARG A 745 -19.34 -11.25 -5.74
C ARG A 745 -17.91 -10.75 -5.78
N ARG A 746 -17.10 -11.27 -6.71
CA ARG A 746 -15.70 -10.86 -6.88
C ARG A 746 -15.56 -9.84 -8.03
N PRO A 747 -14.63 -8.88 -7.94
CA PRO A 747 -14.27 -7.99 -9.05
C PRO A 747 -13.89 -8.78 -10.30
N GLY A 748 -14.35 -8.34 -11.48
CA GLY A 748 -13.97 -8.94 -12.77
C GLY A 748 -14.55 -10.32 -13.07
N ARG A 749 -15.34 -10.92 -12.16
CA ARG A 749 -16.06 -12.18 -12.40
C ARG A 749 -17.55 -11.91 -12.54
N LYS A 750 -18.19 -12.54 -13.53
CA LYS A 750 -19.64 -12.56 -13.71
C LYS A 750 -20.29 -13.44 -12.62
N GLY A 751 -21.43 -13.02 -12.07
CA GLY A 751 -22.21 -13.78 -11.09
C GLY A 751 -21.83 -13.63 -9.60
N TRP A 752 -22.75 -14.05 -8.73
CA TRP A 752 -22.55 -14.26 -7.30
C TRP A 752 -22.20 -15.74 -7.04
N ARG A 753 -21.48 -16.03 -5.96
CA ARG A 753 -21.18 -17.41 -5.52
C ARG A 753 -21.66 -17.62 -4.10
N ALA A 754 -22.27 -18.77 -3.85
CA ALA A 754 -22.73 -19.18 -2.52
C ALA A 754 -21.62 -19.90 -1.75
N ALA A 755 -21.49 -19.59 -0.46
CA ALA A 755 -20.68 -20.34 0.49
C ALA A 755 -21.49 -20.59 1.78
N ARG A 756 -21.38 -21.77 2.38
CA ARG A 756 -22.09 -22.11 3.62
C ARG A 756 -21.45 -21.41 4.82
N LEU A 757 -22.27 -20.88 5.71
CA LEU A 757 -21.84 -20.37 7.02
C LEU A 757 -21.73 -21.53 8.02
N PRO A 758 -20.73 -21.55 8.92
CA PRO A 758 -20.60 -22.56 9.98
C PRO A 758 -21.35 -22.17 11.25
N THR A 759 -22.14 -21.09 11.21
CA THR A 759 -23.00 -20.73 12.33
C THR A 759 -24.10 -21.79 12.49
N PRO A 760 -24.47 -22.17 13.71
CA PRO A 760 -25.53 -23.14 13.99
C PRO A 760 -26.92 -22.64 13.57
N GLY A 761 -27.08 -21.34 13.29
CA GLY A 761 -28.33 -20.73 12.82
C GLY A 761 -28.14 -19.45 12.00
N PRO A 762 -29.23 -18.68 11.77
CA PRO A 762 -29.28 -17.58 10.81
C PRO A 762 -28.23 -16.48 11.06
N CYS A 763 -27.57 -16.01 10.00
CA CYS A 763 -26.77 -14.78 10.05
C CYS A 763 -27.68 -13.56 10.24
N GLY A 764 -27.61 -12.95 11.42
CA GLY A 764 -28.35 -11.74 11.74
C GLY A 764 -27.52 -10.48 11.47
N ALA A 765 -26.19 -10.57 11.48
CA ALA A 765 -25.30 -9.41 11.36
C ALA A 765 -24.11 -9.72 10.46
N LEU A 766 -23.74 -8.78 9.58
CA LEU A 766 -22.59 -8.91 8.68
C LEU A 766 -21.79 -7.60 8.67
N ALA A 767 -20.48 -7.69 8.89
CA ALA A 767 -19.57 -6.57 8.68
C ALA A 767 -18.31 -7.04 7.95
N VAL A 768 -17.69 -6.13 7.20
CA VAL A 768 -16.47 -6.43 6.44
C VAL A 768 -15.32 -5.67 7.08
N ALA A 769 -14.39 -6.39 7.70
CA ALA A 769 -13.21 -5.81 8.34
C ALA A 769 -12.09 -5.50 7.35
N ARG A 770 -11.96 -6.34 6.31
CA ARG A 770 -11.07 -6.17 5.16
C ARG A 770 -11.76 -6.77 3.94
N PRO A 771 -11.36 -6.46 2.69
CA PRO A 771 -12.04 -6.99 1.50
C PRO A 771 -12.21 -8.51 1.46
N ASP A 772 -11.37 -9.24 2.20
CA ASP A 772 -11.24 -10.68 2.36
C ASP A 772 -11.64 -11.21 3.76
N VAL A 773 -11.83 -10.34 4.77
CA VAL A 773 -12.20 -10.72 6.14
C VAL A 773 -13.62 -10.26 6.44
N VAL A 774 -14.51 -11.21 6.71
CA VAL A 774 -15.94 -10.96 6.89
C VAL A 774 -16.37 -11.46 8.25
N LEU A 775 -16.84 -10.54 9.08
CA LEU A 775 -17.41 -10.87 10.37
C LEU A 775 -18.89 -11.15 10.18
N ALA A 776 -19.34 -12.32 10.64
CA ALA A 776 -20.73 -12.74 10.64
C ALA A 776 -21.16 -13.04 12.08
N GLY A 777 -22.27 -12.44 12.50
CA GLY A 777 -22.92 -12.72 13.78
C GLY A 777 -24.26 -13.39 13.55
N GLY A 778 -24.58 -14.42 14.31
CA GLY A 778 -25.81 -15.20 14.12
C GLY A 778 -26.47 -15.68 15.41
N ALA A 779 -27.44 -16.59 15.24
CA ALA A 779 -28.17 -17.21 16.35
C ALA A 779 -27.23 -17.95 17.33
N GLY A 780 -27.65 -18.02 18.59
CA GLY A 780 -26.88 -18.68 19.66
C GLY A 780 -25.60 -17.95 20.08
N GLY A 781 -25.46 -16.66 19.74
CA GLY A 781 -24.27 -15.87 20.05
C GLY A 781 -23.06 -16.21 19.20
N ALA A 782 -23.25 -16.87 18.06
CA ALA A 782 -22.16 -17.24 17.17
C ALA A 782 -21.55 -16.01 16.48
N LEU A 783 -20.23 -15.86 16.60
CA LEU A 783 -19.43 -14.91 15.84
C LEU A 783 -18.39 -15.69 15.03
N CYS A 784 -18.46 -15.52 13.71
CA CYS A 784 -17.55 -16.11 12.74
C CYS A 784 -16.78 -15.01 12.02
N ARG A 785 -15.58 -15.34 11.58
CA ARG A 785 -14.66 -14.45 10.86
C ARG A 785 -14.19 -15.06 9.55
#